data_AF-A0AAF6AQ19-F1
#
_entry.id   AF-A0AAF6AQ19-F1
#
_cell.length_a   1.000
_cell.length_b   1.000
_cell.length_c   1.000
_cell.angle_alpha   90.00
_cell.angle_beta   90.00
_cell.angle_gamma   90.00
#
_symmetry.space_group_name_H-M   'P 1'
#
loop_
_entity.id
_entity.type
_entity.pdbx_description
1 polymer ?
#
loop_
_entity_poly.entity_id
_entity_poly.type
_entity_poly.pdbx_seq_one_letter_code
_entity_poly.pdbx_strand_id
1 'polypeptide(L)'
;MESAERLKAENDRLMAEMASMKKKIKLALKKQQADLQAKIQAAEQRAAAAEEALAGSANGSPLKVNSQIAAPQSPGSALNGDSSPGLSLGSEGVFPVHGEMPASPEINNGEISHPLSEISPDRGGAQIVVDSLRAELKSEIEAGRSRDYAAAKERQLLESEITELKKTNETIVKHKDQERIEFEEKLRLLNESFEKRVEHLTKSNEKLEVQLMAAAGQVNEAFSRMSATQDDIERLSKEGNEANRARASLASENERLASEHERLSSELENTFKELEQANNSLSEAQKMLREKTKEIEDLAAARKSAQEGQEAAVAQLMERLAEMESTGTCQQAEFLREAAEERVKRLLDEKEHLQKELERSSEAVMSLKGELNALQQRLTSLEASPVTPVDQDNSTGEQAKALDSVTISKGELALRESIAELKAENEALHLQLEVKAQGAALGSLQPDGGNLESVARDASVIIRADNVDEVAVLKERLHALQEEIKHLSKAHSEALQKIETLTKELVEAGMKLDSETKSRDDKYAELDAKFGRLQKRAKQRIQEVQKEKDEVEVQLTAAGEKAAQALSKQAAVQDELDRARLQAGEALRSLSAERQELRLTNNKLKEEIEDVRRVLEAKEHNLSESRRIASEKDQIALEMAAQLKESESIHEAALLDLKEKHQKVVDDLKAQVADGLADSTKLVETISALQAELSTKEAKLAELEAASSGEVVRLGASLEAAKGEVSRLEQEHKKEQELWQTSLEKLKKKLEDSELALRQHERDTAEMRTQLESELEKKRQALSAVQSDLAAANEQAARVANDLASYKVRAYALLQRKEAELSAAKDVELVAAQEAALKEAKRDAAAASAERDTARKALQEVVSDYETKLAARGVALLDAEQRIRDAVIKLEVAKGHLAAEQLEWQSRLEEVEASWRSRLETLEGKVKDTVEPDLRQEYTAVLNDYENLKSEFESFREMVDKMIEDKDGEISRLLEDNTALQRSLQQQQQYHQQSSIQRPEPTVQALDASDAASMVALAEHQILVLARQQAQREDEVSQCRRHIQALQEEIAELEQENRLHSQQENLLKEEVRNLERAHKRDGVDMTYLKNIILKLIETGEVEALLPVVAMLLQFSPEELKRCHDTYNNATMSDKPLSIPAVVETPPSTPSSFFSRLTNFS
;
A
#
# COMPACT_ATOMS: atom_id res chain seq x y z
N MET A 1 29.55 -16.90 17.12
CA MET A 1 28.67 -17.33 18.23
C MET A 1 28.40 -16.19 19.18
N GLU A 2 29.42 -15.62 19.84
CA GLU A 2 29.25 -14.54 20.85
C GLU A 2 28.23 -13.44 20.52
N SER A 3 28.22 -12.88 19.31
CA SER A 3 27.24 -11.84 18.92
C SER A 3 25.78 -12.33 19.02
N ALA A 4 25.50 -13.57 18.60
CA ALA A 4 24.19 -14.18 18.73
C ALA A 4 23.84 -14.53 20.19
N GLU A 5 24.83 -14.87 21.01
CA GLU A 5 24.64 -15.12 22.45
C GLU A 5 24.38 -13.82 23.23
N ARG A 6 25.04 -12.73 22.86
CA ARG A 6 24.76 -11.38 23.40
C ARG A 6 23.36 -10.91 23.01
N LEU A 7 22.99 -11.00 21.73
CA LEU A 7 21.64 -10.68 21.25
C LEU A 7 20.56 -11.56 21.93
N LYS A 8 20.85 -12.83 22.19
CA LYS A 8 19.95 -13.70 22.95
C LYS A 8 19.80 -13.24 24.40
N ALA A 9 20.91 -12.99 25.11
CA ALA A 9 20.88 -12.52 26.49
C ALA A 9 20.20 -11.15 26.64
N GLU A 10 20.34 -10.27 25.65
CA GLU A 10 19.66 -8.97 25.60
C GLU A 10 18.15 -9.12 25.33
N ASN A 11 17.74 -10.03 24.45
CA ASN A 11 16.33 -10.36 24.22
C ASN A 11 15.70 -11.04 25.46
N ASP A 12 16.37 -12.00 26.08
CA ASP A 12 15.96 -12.63 27.34
C ASP A 12 15.81 -11.58 28.47
N ARG A 13 16.71 -10.57 28.52
CA ARG A 13 16.59 -9.42 29.44
C ARG A 13 15.39 -8.54 29.11
N LEU A 14 15.17 -8.16 27.86
CA LEU A 14 14.03 -7.34 27.45
C LEU A 14 12.70 -8.04 27.73
N MET A 15 12.63 -9.37 27.55
CA MET A 15 11.49 -10.19 27.93
C MET A 15 11.24 -10.20 29.45
N ALA A 16 12.30 -10.23 30.27
CA ALA A 16 12.18 -10.10 31.73
C ALA A 16 11.72 -8.69 32.17
N GLU A 17 12.22 -7.64 31.54
CA GLU A 17 11.80 -6.26 31.79
C GLU A 17 10.34 -6.02 31.35
N MET A 18 9.92 -6.55 30.19
CA MET A 18 8.53 -6.57 29.75
C MET A 18 7.61 -7.36 30.69
N ALA A 19 8.03 -8.53 31.19
CA ALA A 19 7.26 -9.29 32.17
C ALA A 19 7.09 -8.52 33.50
N SER A 20 8.15 -7.83 33.95
CA SER A 20 8.12 -6.93 35.11
C SER A 20 7.16 -5.75 34.90
N MET A 21 7.21 -5.11 33.73
CA MET A 21 6.32 -4.01 33.36
C MET A 21 4.85 -4.46 33.28
N LYS A 22 4.57 -5.59 32.63
CA LYS A 22 3.22 -6.20 32.58
C LYS A 22 2.68 -6.54 33.97
N LYS A 23 3.54 -6.98 34.90
CA LYS A 23 3.19 -7.22 36.32
C LYS A 23 2.87 -5.90 37.05
N LYS A 24 3.63 -4.82 36.82
CA LYS A 24 3.34 -3.48 37.36
C LYS A 24 2.02 -2.91 36.83
N ILE A 25 1.77 -3.00 35.52
CA ILE A 25 0.53 -2.55 34.88
C ILE A 25 -0.68 -3.32 35.44
N LYS A 26 -0.59 -4.66 35.56
CA LYS A 26 -1.67 -5.46 36.15
C LYS A 26 -1.93 -5.14 37.63
N LEU A 27 -0.90 -4.74 38.39
CA LEU A 27 -1.05 -4.29 39.77
C LEU A 27 -1.71 -2.90 39.84
N ALA A 28 -1.32 -1.96 38.97
CA ALA A 28 -1.91 -0.63 38.87
C ALA A 28 -3.39 -0.70 38.49
N LEU A 29 -3.74 -1.47 37.46
CA LEU A 29 -5.13 -1.73 37.06
C LEU A 29 -5.94 -2.36 38.19
N LYS A 30 -5.39 -3.35 38.92
CA LYS A 30 -6.08 -3.95 40.06
C LYS A 30 -6.29 -2.96 41.22
N LYS A 31 -5.35 -2.03 41.46
CA LYS A 31 -5.54 -0.95 42.43
C LYS A 31 -6.64 0.01 41.95
N GLN A 32 -6.59 0.46 40.70
CA GLN A 32 -7.60 1.36 40.13
C GLN A 32 -9.01 0.74 40.15
N GLN A 33 -9.12 -0.58 39.91
CA GLN A 33 -10.38 -1.32 40.05
C GLN A 33 -10.88 -1.35 41.51
N ALA A 34 -10.00 -1.54 42.49
CA ALA A 34 -10.37 -1.49 43.90
C ALA A 34 -10.76 -0.07 44.36
N ASP A 35 -10.02 0.96 43.93
CA ASP A 35 -10.34 2.37 44.20
C ASP A 35 -11.69 2.78 43.57
N LEU A 36 -12.05 2.21 42.40
CA LEU A 36 -13.37 2.36 41.78
C LEU A 36 -14.47 1.62 42.54
N GLN A 37 -14.25 0.36 42.96
CA GLN A 37 -15.23 -0.39 43.76
C GLN A 37 -15.51 0.29 45.12
N ALA A 38 -14.48 0.83 45.78
CA ALA A 38 -14.64 1.60 47.00
C ALA A 38 -15.46 2.90 46.79
N LYS A 39 -15.28 3.58 45.65
CA LYS A 39 -16.08 4.75 45.29
C LYS A 39 -17.53 4.40 44.96
N ILE A 40 -17.77 3.27 44.31
CA ILE A 40 -19.13 2.75 44.05
C ILE A 40 -19.83 2.43 45.38
N GLN A 41 -19.19 1.68 46.28
CA GLN A 41 -19.76 1.38 47.60
C GLN A 41 -20.02 2.63 48.45
N ALA A 42 -19.15 3.65 48.38
CA ALA A 42 -19.38 4.92 49.06
C ALA A 42 -20.52 5.75 48.41
N ALA A 43 -20.78 5.58 47.11
CA ALA A 43 -21.93 6.19 46.43
C ALA A 43 -23.23 5.44 46.76
N GLU A 44 -23.22 4.11 46.79
CA GLU A 44 -24.34 3.25 47.21
C GLU A 44 -24.74 3.53 48.66
N GLN A 45 -23.78 3.68 49.58
CA GLN A 45 -24.05 4.06 50.97
C GLN A 45 -24.64 5.48 51.09
N ARG A 46 -24.23 6.43 50.25
CA ARG A 46 -24.81 7.78 50.20
C ARG A 46 -26.22 7.77 49.58
N ALA A 47 -26.48 6.93 48.58
CA ALA A 47 -27.80 6.74 48.01
C ALA A 47 -28.76 6.13 49.04
N ALA A 48 -28.35 5.06 49.73
CA ALA A 48 -29.14 4.44 50.80
C ALA A 48 -29.45 5.43 51.93
N ALA A 49 -28.48 6.22 52.39
CA ALA A 49 -28.69 7.25 53.40
C ALA A 49 -29.61 8.40 52.91
N ALA A 50 -29.63 8.70 51.61
CA ALA A 50 -30.55 9.67 51.03
C ALA A 50 -31.97 9.11 50.87
N GLU A 51 -32.13 7.83 50.51
CA GLU A 51 -33.43 7.15 50.47
C GLU A 51 -34.02 6.99 51.89
N GLU A 52 -33.21 6.68 52.89
CA GLU A 52 -33.61 6.62 54.31
C GLU A 52 -34.03 8.02 54.83
N ALA A 53 -33.37 9.09 54.36
CA ALA A 53 -33.77 10.47 54.65
C ALA A 53 -35.07 10.90 53.92
N LEU A 54 -35.27 10.52 52.66
CA LEU A 54 -36.52 10.82 51.93
C LEU A 54 -37.72 10.04 52.49
N ALA A 55 -37.53 8.78 52.91
CA ALA A 55 -38.58 7.96 53.51
C ALA A 55 -39.17 8.59 54.79
N GLY A 56 -38.39 9.42 55.50
CA GLY A 56 -38.85 10.16 56.67
C GLY A 56 -39.71 11.41 56.38
N SER A 57 -39.80 11.88 55.14
CA SER A 57 -40.37 13.19 54.80
C SER A 57 -41.75 13.15 54.12
N ALA A 58 -42.32 11.97 53.87
CA ALA A 58 -43.50 11.80 53.01
C ALA A 58 -44.78 11.41 53.79
N ASN A 59 -45.29 12.30 54.66
CA ASN A 59 -46.68 12.23 55.15
C ASN A 59 -47.13 13.52 55.86
N GLY A 60 -48.25 14.12 55.42
CA GLY A 60 -49.02 15.12 56.17
C GLY A 60 -48.83 16.59 55.74
N SER A 61 -49.95 17.26 55.44
CA SER A 61 -50.02 18.68 55.03
C SER A 61 -50.60 19.56 56.18
N PRO A 62 -51.06 20.83 55.99
CA PRO A 62 -50.29 21.94 56.56
C PRO A 62 -51.09 22.91 57.49
N LEU A 63 -50.40 23.97 57.97
CA LEU A 63 -50.92 25.18 58.63
C LEU A 63 -51.60 25.03 60.02
N LYS A 64 -50.94 25.51 61.09
CA LYS A 64 -51.11 26.92 61.58
C LYS A 64 -50.11 27.29 62.69
N VAL A 65 -50.14 28.55 63.10
CA VAL A 65 -49.22 29.20 64.06
C VAL A 65 -49.62 28.95 65.53
N ASN A 66 -48.65 28.65 66.42
CA ASN A 66 -48.29 29.44 67.63
C ASN A 66 -47.70 28.59 68.79
N SER A 67 -47.04 29.29 69.74
CA SER A 67 -46.75 28.95 71.15
C SER A 67 -45.61 27.98 71.53
N GLN A 68 -44.62 28.56 72.23
CA GLN A 68 -44.03 28.16 73.52
C GLN A 68 -43.59 26.70 73.82
N ILE A 69 -42.28 26.56 74.07
CA ILE A 69 -41.66 25.88 75.23
C ILE A 69 -42.20 24.50 75.64
N ALA A 70 -41.54 23.44 75.16
CA ALA A 70 -41.19 22.27 75.99
C ALA A 70 -40.06 21.44 75.35
N ALA A 71 -39.03 21.08 76.13
CA ALA A 71 -38.20 19.91 75.87
C ALA A 71 -38.76 18.72 76.69
N PRO A 72 -38.60 17.46 76.25
CA PRO A 72 -37.55 16.67 76.93
C PRO A 72 -36.87 15.54 76.11
N GLN A 73 -35.56 15.43 76.35
CA GLN A 73 -34.80 14.20 76.71
C GLN A 73 -34.67 13.00 75.75
N SER A 74 -33.40 12.67 75.50
CA SER A 74 -32.90 11.31 75.22
C SER A 74 -33.20 10.33 76.36
N PRO A 75 -33.42 9.03 76.09
CA PRO A 75 -33.44 7.99 77.13
C PRO A 75 -32.01 7.78 77.70
N GLY A 76 -31.88 7.71 79.04
CA GLY A 76 -30.57 7.82 79.71
C GLY A 76 -30.40 7.19 81.10
N SER A 77 -31.27 6.25 81.49
CA SER A 77 -31.10 5.30 82.62
C SER A 77 -31.14 5.79 84.10
N ALA A 78 -31.85 4.98 84.91
CA ALA A 78 -31.54 4.56 86.29
C ALA A 78 -31.94 5.39 87.55
N LEU A 79 -32.95 4.84 88.24
CA LEU A 79 -33.01 4.51 89.69
C LEU A 79 -33.36 5.57 90.78
N ASN A 80 -34.51 5.30 91.42
CA ASN A 80 -34.80 5.25 92.87
C ASN A 80 -34.87 6.51 93.78
N GLY A 81 -36.09 6.74 94.32
CA GLY A 81 -36.36 7.27 95.68
C GLY A 81 -36.33 8.80 95.87
N ASP A 82 -37.04 9.39 96.84
CA ASP A 82 -38.10 8.88 97.75
C ASP A 82 -38.91 10.08 98.33
N SER A 83 -40.11 9.84 98.90
CA SER A 83 -40.81 10.63 99.93
C SER A 83 -41.38 12.06 99.63
N SER A 84 -42.71 12.09 99.41
CA SER A 84 -43.80 12.87 100.08
C SER A 84 -43.52 13.72 101.34
N PRO A 85 -44.47 14.57 101.87
CA PRO A 85 -45.60 15.34 101.27
C PRO A 85 -45.87 16.76 101.90
N GLY A 86 -46.95 17.47 101.48
CA GLY A 86 -47.63 18.54 102.27
C GLY A 86 -48.25 19.68 101.44
N LEU A 87 -49.57 19.75 101.16
CA LEU A 87 -50.72 20.19 102.00
C LEU A 87 -50.93 21.73 102.14
N SER A 88 -51.96 22.30 101.48
CA SER A 88 -53.08 23.05 102.12
C SER A 88 -54.15 23.55 101.11
N LEU A 89 -55.38 23.78 101.61
CA LEU A 89 -56.57 24.37 100.93
C LEU A 89 -56.50 25.93 100.90
N GLY A 90 -57.36 26.71 100.22
CA GLY A 90 -58.54 26.46 99.35
C GLY A 90 -59.62 27.57 99.49
N SER A 91 -60.71 27.56 98.68
CA SER A 91 -61.89 28.49 98.68
C SER A 91 -61.58 30.01 98.41
N GLU A 92 -62.46 30.97 98.06
CA GLU A 92 -63.78 31.15 97.38
C GLU A 92 -63.98 32.69 97.12
N GLY A 93 -64.92 33.26 96.33
CA GLY A 93 -65.93 32.74 95.39
C GLY A 93 -66.95 33.84 94.93
N VAL A 94 -67.46 33.76 93.69
CA VAL A 94 -68.71 34.40 93.13
C VAL A 94 -68.84 35.96 93.05
N PHE A 95 -68.82 36.51 91.81
CA PHE A 95 -69.79 37.41 91.09
C PHE A 95 -70.81 38.35 91.82
N PRO A 96 -71.47 39.38 91.18
CA PRO A 96 -71.38 39.91 89.79
C PRO A 96 -71.54 41.47 89.56
N VAL A 97 -71.52 41.89 88.26
CA VAL A 97 -72.43 42.87 87.57
C VAL A 97 -72.16 44.41 87.56
N HIS A 98 -72.23 44.98 86.32
CA HIS A 98 -72.39 46.39 85.85
C HIS A 98 -71.52 47.54 86.44
N GLY A 99 -71.19 48.63 85.72
CA GLY A 99 -71.39 48.98 84.29
C GLY A 99 -71.08 50.46 83.96
N GLU A 100 -70.74 50.72 82.68
CA GLU A 100 -70.72 52.03 81.97
C GLU A 100 -69.71 53.15 82.38
N MET A 101 -69.66 54.20 81.53
CA MET A 101 -68.75 55.37 81.51
C MET A 101 -69.33 56.56 82.35
N PRO A 102 -68.88 57.86 82.30
CA PRO A 102 -67.75 58.49 81.56
C PRO A 102 -66.95 59.58 82.34
N ALA A 103 -66.12 60.31 81.58
CA ALA A 103 -65.81 61.75 81.67
C ALA A 103 -64.42 62.22 82.17
N SER A 104 -63.95 63.29 81.51
CA SER A 104 -62.69 64.02 81.68
C SER A 104 -62.74 65.02 82.87
N PRO A 105 -61.63 65.71 83.23
CA PRO A 105 -61.21 66.89 82.45
C PRO A 105 -59.69 67.14 82.36
N GLU A 106 -59.31 68.04 81.46
CA GLU A 106 -58.02 68.75 81.46
C GLU A 106 -58.03 69.87 82.51
N ILE A 107 -56.87 70.24 83.09
CA ILE A 107 -56.67 71.55 83.73
C ILE A 107 -55.33 72.14 83.31
N ASN A 108 -55.40 73.24 82.56
CA ASN A 108 -54.34 74.24 82.41
C ASN A 108 -54.58 75.35 83.46
N ASN A 109 -53.52 76.04 83.92
CA ASN A 109 -53.45 77.50 84.16
C ASN A 109 -52.22 77.91 84.97
N GLY A 110 -51.78 79.16 84.77
CA GLY A 110 -50.76 79.83 85.58
C GLY A 110 -51.30 81.00 86.41
N GLU A 111 -50.44 81.49 87.31
CA GLU A 111 -50.36 82.79 88.00
C GLU A 111 -51.60 83.73 88.09
N ILE A 112 -51.89 84.24 89.30
CA ILE A 112 -51.72 85.67 89.69
C ILE A 112 -52.30 85.99 91.10
N SER A 113 -51.58 86.83 91.86
CA SER A 113 -52.00 87.69 93.00
C SER A 113 -52.32 87.17 94.42
N HIS A 114 -51.79 87.95 95.37
CA HIS A 114 -52.14 88.13 96.80
C HIS A 114 -53.46 88.98 96.96
N PRO A 115 -54.05 89.23 98.17
CA PRO A 115 -53.43 89.26 99.50
C PRO A 115 -54.25 88.81 100.76
N LEU A 116 -53.53 88.77 101.90
CA LEU A 116 -53.96 89.08 103.29
C LEU A 116 -55.33 88.60 103.82
N SER A 117 -55.28 87.66 104.79
CA SER A 117 -55.88 87.88 106.13
C SER A 117 -55.25 86.96 107.17
N GLU A 118 -55.15 87.42 108.42
CA GLU A 118 -54.63 86.65 109.56
C GLU A 118 -55.67 85.65 110.11
N ILE A 119 -55.23 84.55 110.73
CA ILE A 119 -55.65 84.11 112.07
C ILE A 119 -54.78 82.92 112.52
N SER A 120 -54.35 82.96 113.78
CA SER A 120 -53.57 81.92 114.50
C SER A 120 -54.49 81.09 115.41
N PRO A 121 -54.02 80.03 116.10
CA PRO A 121 -52.89 79.12 115.82
C PRO A 121 -53.26 77.61 115.98
N ASP A 122 -52.44 76.70 115.47
CA ASP A 122 -52.04 75.53 116.27
C ASP A 122 -50.69 74.92 115.81
N ARG A 123 -49.99 74.23 116.72
CA ARG A 123 -48.59 73.77 116.57
C ARG A 123 -48.43 72.33 116.07
N GLY A 124 -49.51 71.69 115.59
CA GLY A 124 -49.49 70.29 115.12
C GLY A 124 -49.31 70.07 113.61
N GLY A 125 -49.79 70.97 112.75
CA GLY A 125 -49.96 70.69 111.31
C GLY A 125 -48.67 70.51 110.51
N ALA A 126 -47.58 71.16 110.91
CA ALA A 126 -46.32 71.17 110.14
C ALA A 126 -45.67 69.78 110.01
N GLN A 127 -45.81 68.93 111.02
CA GLN A 127 -45.23 67.58 111.01
C GLN A 127 -45.95 66.67 110.00
N ILE A 128 -47.29 66.75 109.93
CA ILE A 128 -48.12 65.91 109.05
C ILE A 128 -47.81 66.19 107.57
N VAL A 129 -47.64 67.47 107.19
CA VAL A 129 -47.27 67.84 105.81
C VAL A 129 -45.86 67.36 105.46
N VAL A 130 -44.89 67.50 106.37
CA VAL A 130 -43.51 67.01 106.17
C VAL A 130 -43.45 65.49 106.04
N ASP A 131 -44.24 64.75 106.82
CA ASP A 131 -44.28 63.29 106.75
C ASP A 131 -45.06 62.77 105.53
N SER A 132 -46.09 63.49 105.08
CA SER A 132 -46.78 63.22 103.81
C SER A 132 -45.86 63.41 102.59
N LEU A 133 -45.19 64.56 102.48
CA LEU A 133 -44.21 64.83 101.42
C LEU A 133 -43.01 63.86 101.45
N ARG A 134 -42.61 63.40 102.66
CA ARG A 134 -41.58 62.37 102.82
C ARG A 134 -42.07 61.00 102.33
N ALA A 135 -43.34 60.66 102.52
CA ALA A 135 -43.94 59.43 102.01
C ALA A 135 -44.08 59.46 100.48
N GLU A 136 -44.54 60.59 99.91
CA GLU A 136 -44.60 60.83 98.46
C GLU A 136 -43.23 60.74 97.80
N LEU A 137 -42.24 61.48 98.29
CA LEU A 137 -40.86 61.43 97.77
C LEU A 137 -40.27 60.01 97.87
N LYS A 138 -40.56 59.28 98.94
CA LYS A 138 -40.13 57.89 99.08
C LYS A 138 -40.82 56.98 98.05
N SER A 139 -42.12 57.14 97.84
CA SER A 139 -42.89 56.38 96.86
C SER A 139 -42.41 56.65 95.44
N GLU A 140 -42.08 57.89 95.07
CA GLU A 140 -41.54 58.23 93.74
C GLU A 140 -40.11 57.71 93.55
N ILE A 141 -39.29 57.67 94.60
CA ILE A 141 -37.97 57.00 94.57
C ILE A 141 -38.11 55.48 94.40
N GLU A 142 -39.11 54.86 95.03
CA GLU A 142 -39.37 53.42 94.91
C GLU A 142 -40.03 53.07 93.55
N ALA A 143 -40.85 53.96 92.98
CA ALA A 143 -41.35 53.88 91.61
C ALA A 143 -40.22 54.06 90.57
N GLY A 144 -39.34 55.05 90.76
CA GLY A 144 -38.16 55.26 89.92
C GLY A 144 -37.24 54.03 89.89
N ARG A 145 -36.90 53.47 91.06
CA ARG A 145 -36.16 52.20 91.16
C ARG A 145 -36.85 51.04 90.47
N SER A 146 -38.18 50.99 90.48
CA SER A 146 -38.95 49.97 89.76
C SER A 146 -38.85 50.14 88.24
N ARG A 147 -38.92 51.37 87.72
CA ARG A 147 -38.68 51.70 86.30
C ARG A 147 -37.24 51.36 85.89
N ASP A 148 -36.25 51.76 86.68
CA ASP A 148 -34.83 51.47 86.42
C ASP A 148 -34.56 49.96 86.38
N TYR A 149 -35.16 49.19 87.29
CA TYR A 149 -35.07 47.73 87.32
C TYR A 149 -35.74 47.08 86.10
N ALA A 150 -36.88 47.59 85.66
CA ALA A 150 -37.54 47.14 84.42
C ALA A 150 -36.67 47.42 83.18
N ALA A 151 -36.16 48.64 83.04
CA ALA A 151 -35.28 49.03 81.93
C ALA A 151 -33.93 48.26 81.93
N ALA A 152 -33.38 47.94 83.11
CA ALA A 152 -32.20 47.09 83.22
C ALA A 152 -32.48 45.64 82.75
N LYS A 153 -33.65 45.09 83.10
CA LYS A 153 -34.09 43.76 82.66
C LYS A 153 -34.38 43.71 81.15
N GLU A 154 -34.95 44.76 80.59
CA GLU A 154 -35.19 44.91 79.15
C GLU A 154 -33.87 45.00 78.36
N ARG A 155 -32.90 45.78 78.83
CA ARG A 155 -31.54 45.80 78.27
C ARG A 155 -30.86 44.43 78.33
N GLN A 156 -30.98 43.71 79.44
CA GLN A 156 -30.43 42.36 79.57
C GLN A 156 -31.06 41.37 78.56
N LEU A 157 -32.36 41.51 78.28
CA LEU A 157 -33.04 40.72 77.26
C LEU A 157 -32.50 41.04 75.85
N LEU A 158 -32.44 42.31 75.49
CA LEU A 158 -31.90 42.78 74.20
C LEU A 158 -30.42 42.39 74.00
N GLU A 159 -29.59 42.45 75.04
CA GLU A 159 -28.21 41.96 74.99
C GLU A 159 -28.15 40.46 74.71
N SER A 160 -29.02 39.66 75.33
CA SER A 160 -29.08 38.21 75.07
C SER A 160 -29.52 37.91 73.64
N GLU A 161 -30.55 38.58 73.13
CA GLU A 161 -31.04 38.43 71.76
C GLU A 161 -29.97 38.84 70.73
N ILE A 162 -29.25 39.95 70.97
CA ILE A 162 -28.10 40.36 70.15
C ILE A 162 -26.98 39.31 70.16
N THR A 163 -26.76 38.56 71.25
CA THR A 163 -25.79 37.46 71.25
C THR A 163 -26.25 36.23 70.46
N GLU A 164 -27.55 35.90 70.47
CA GLU A 164 -28.09 34.81 69.64
C GLU A 164 -28.12 35.18 68.15
N LEU A 165 -28.46 36.43 67.80
CA LEU A 165 -28.38 36.95 66.44
C LEU A 165 -26.93 36.97 65.90
N LYS A 166 -25.95 37.31 66.75
CA LYS A 166 -24.52 37.18 66.38
C LYS A 166 -24.12 35.72 66.13
N LYS A 167 -24.50 34.81 67.03
CA LYS A 167 -24.18 33.39 66.94
C LYS A 167 -24.81 32.70 65.72
N THR A 168 -26.06 33.03 65.40
CA THR A 168 -26.76 32.51 64.21
C THR A 168 -26.17 33.07 62.92
N ASN A 169 -25.86 34.37 62.85
CA ASN A 169 -25.14 34.95 61.71
C ASN A 169 -23.75 34.30 61.52
N GLU A 170 -23.02 34.03 62.62
CA GLU A 170 -21.72 33.34 62.56
C GLU A 170 -21.83 31.90 62.02
N THR A 171 -22.94 31.19 62.30
CA THR A 171 -23.21 29.88 61.67
C THR A 171 -23.60 29.99 60.19
N ILE A 172 -24.33 31.04 59.79
CA ILE A 172 -24.71 31.28 58.39
C ILE A 172 -23.47 31.59 57.54
N VAL A 173 -22.54 32.40 58.03
CA VAL A 173 -21.26 32.69 57.36
C VAL A 173 -20.47 31.40 57.13
N LYS A 174 -20.30 30.57 58.19
CA LYS A 174 -19.58 29.29 58.09
C LYS A 174 -20.23 28.30 57.12
N HIS A 175 -21.56 28.32 56.98
CA HIS A 175 -22.27 27.51 55.97
C HIS A 175 -21.97 27.99 54.54
N LYS A 176 -22.00 29.31 54.30
CA LYS A 176 -21.67 29.89 52.98
C LYS A 176 -20.21 29.69 52.58
N ASP A 177 -19.28 29.78 53.53
CA ASP A 177 -17.86 29.48 53.28
C ASP A 177 -17.67 28.00 52.89
N GLN A 178 -18.38 27.08 53.55
CA GLN A 178 -18.37 25.65 53.22
C GLN A 178 -18.97 25.39 51.82
N GLU A 179 -20.12 25.98 51.49
CA GLU A 179 -20.75 25.88 50.16
C GLU A 179 -19.82 26.39 49.06
N ARG A 180 -19.13 27.51 49.30
CA ARG A 180 -18.13 28.06 48.37
C ARG A 180 -16.95 27.11 48.17
N ILE A 181 -16.39 26.55 49.24
CA ILE A 181 -15.28 25.58 49.16
C ILE A 181 -15.68 24.35 48.34
N GLU A 182 -16.90 23.83 48.56
CA GLU A 182 -17.41 22.71 47.77
C GLU A 182 -17.67 23.06 46.30
N PHE A 183 -18.06 24.30 45.99
CA PHE A 183 -18.22 24.77 44.61
C PHE A 183 -16.86 24.92 43.90
N GLU A 184 -15.86 25.47 44.60
CA GLU A 184 -14.48 25.57 44.10
C GLU A 184 -13.84 24.19 43.88
N GLU A 185 -14.09 23.20 44.75
CA GLU A 185 -13.63 21.82 44.49
C GLU A 185 -14.39 21.14 43.33
N LYS A 186 -15.71 21.38 43.19
CA LYS A 186 -16.48 20.89 42.02
C LYS A 186 -15.93 21.47 40.71
N LEU A 187 -15.62 22.78 40.67
CA LEU A 187 -14.94 23.42 39.54
C LEU A 187 -13.54 22.83 39.28
N ARG A 188 -12.73 22.62 40.33
CA ARG A 188 -11.40 22.02 40.21
C ARG A 188 -11.47 20.62 39.58
N LEU A 189 -12.39 19.77 40.04
CA LEU A 189 -12.58 18.41 39.53
C LEU A 189 -13.12 18.40 38.09
N LEU A 190 -13.98 19.35 37.73
CA LEU A 190 -14.48 19.52 36.36
C LEU A 190 -13.33 19.93 35.42
N ASN A 191 -12.48 20.88 35.82
CA ASN A 191 -11.34 21.32 35.03
C ASN A 191 -10.30 20.19 34.87
N GLU A 192 -10.02 19.44 35.94
CA GLU A 192 -9.17 18.24 35.95
C GLU A 192 -9.75 17.07 35.12
N SER A 193 -11.02 17.16 34.70
CA SER A 193 -11.68 16.23 33.77
C SER A 193 -11.54 16.70 32.32
N PHE A 194 -11.76 18.00 32.06
CA PHE A 194 -11.53 18.61 30.75
C PHE A 194 -10.07 18.47 30.30
N GLU A 195 -9.10 18.76 31.18
CA GLU A 195 -7.67 18.65 30.90
C GLU A 195 -7.27 17.23 30.45
N LYS A 196 -7.82 16.19 31.10
CA LYS A 196 -7.62 14.78 30.71
C LYS A 196 -8.32 14.41 29.40
N ARG A 197 -9.47 15.00 29.11
CA ARG A 197 -10.14 14.82 27.80
C ARG A 197 -9.34 15.47 26.68
N VAL A 198 -8.79 16.67 26.90
CA VAL A 198 -7.86 17.32 25.97
C VAL A 198 -6.60 16.45 25.77
N GLU A 199 -5.96 16.01 26.86
CA GLU A 199 -4.75 15.16 26.78
C GLU A 199 -5.00 13.85 26.01
N HIS A 200 -6.19 13.25 26.15
CA HIS A 200 -6.60 12.08 25.37
C HIS A 200 -6.81 12.40 23.89
N LEU A 201 -7.44 13.54 23.56
CA LEU A 201 -7.62 13.98 22.17
C LEU A 201 -6.29 14.30 21.50
N THR A 202 -5.35 14.98 22.18
CA THR A 202 -4.00 15.22 21.66
C THR A 202 -3.28 13.92 21.34
N LYS A 203 -3.27 12.94 22.26
CA LYS A 203 -2.67 11.61 22.04
C LYS A 203 -3.37 10.81 20.91
N SER A 204 -4.66 11.04 20.70
CA SER A 204 -5.40 10.46 19.57
C SER A 204 -4.98 11.10 18.24
N ASN A 205 -4.76 12.42 18.21
CA ASN A 205 -4.30 13.13 17.03
C ASN A 205 -2.84 12.78 16.68
N GLU A 206 -1.93 12.77 17.66
CA GLU A 206 -0.54 12.30 17.48
C GLU A 206 -0.50 10.88 16.86
N LYS A 207 -1.40 10.00 17.31
CA LYS A 207 -1.53 8.64 16.77
C LYS A 207 -2.07 8.61 15.34
N LEU A 208 -3.01 9.50 15.00
CA LEU A 208 -3.54 9.65 13.64
C LEU A 208 -2.50 10.25 12.68
N GLU A 209 -1.70 11.22 13.12
CA GLU A 209 -0.59 11.79 12.35
C GLU A 209 0.48 10.74 12.04
N VAL A 210 0.86 9.91 13.02
CA VAL A 210 1.78 8.78 12.80
C VAL A 210 1.19 7.75 11.83
N GLN A 211 -0.11 7.48 11.88
CA GLN A 211 -0.79 6.62 10.89
C GLN A 211 -0.83 7.25 9.49
N LEU A 212 -1.02 8.58 9.39
CA LEU A 212 -1.02 9.31 8.13
C LEU A 212 0.38 9.33 7.49
N MET A 213 1.45 9.55 8.28
CA MET A 213 2.83 9.43 7.83
C MET A 213 3.16 8.00 7.37
N ALA A 214 2.72 6.97 8.10
CA ALA A 214 2.91 5.59 7.70
C ALA A 214 2.19 5.26 6.37
N ALA A 215 0.97 5.75 6.18
CA ALA A 215 0.24 5.62 4.92
C ALA A 215 0.91 6.36 3.77
N ALA A 216 1.38 7.60 3.99
CA ALA A 216 2.15 8.37 3.00
C ALA A 216 3.45 7.66 2.60
N GLY A 217 4.17 7.06 3.57
CA GLY A 217 5.34 6.23 3.32
C GLY A 217 5.03 5.01 2.45
N GLN A 218 3.93 4.30 2.73
CA GLN A 218 3.48 3.16 1.92
C GLN A 218 3.08 3.57 0.48
N VAL A 219 2.43 4.73 0.31
CA VAL A 219 2.13 5.28 -1.02
C VAL A 219 3.41 5.63 -1.79
N ASN A 220 4.40 6.24 -1.12
CA ASN A 220 5.66 6.62 -1.76
C ASN A 220 6.52 5.39 -2.11
N GLU A 221 6.49 4.34 -1.27
CA GLU A 221 7.11 3.05 -1.58
C GLU A 221 6.38 2.34 -2.76
N ALA A 222 5.05 2.36 -2.78
CA ALA A 222 4.28 1.82 -3.91
C ALA A 222 4.57 2.56 -5.22
N PHE A 223 4.74 3.88 -5.19
CA PHE A 223 5.14 4.68 -6.35
C PHE A 223 6.57 4.35 -6.80
N SER A 224 7.50 4.17 -5.86
CA SER A 224 8.88 3.74 -6.14
C SER A 224 8.93 2.35 -6.79
N ARG A 225 8.14 1.40 -6.28
CA ARG A 225 7.98 0.06 -6.88
C ARG A 225 7.35 0.13 -8.27
N MET A 226 6.36 1.02 -8.47
CA MET A 226 5.72 1.24 -9.77
C MET A 226 6.72 1.77 -10.82
N SER A 227 7.58 2.72 -10.45
CA SER A 227 8.67 3.20 -11.31
C SER A 227 9.63 2.07 -11.68
N ALA A 228 10.09 1.26 -10.71
CA ALA A 228 10.96 0.13 -11.00
C ALA A 228 10.31 -0.89 -11.97
N THR A 229 9.01 -1.18 -11.81
CA THR A 229 8.30 -2.04 -12.77
C THR A 229 8.13 -1.41 -14.15
N GLN A 230 8.06 -0.07 -14.25
CA GLN A 230 8.01 0.65 -15.52
C GLN A 230 9.38 0.54 -16.25
N ASP A 231 10.48 0.69 -15.52
CA ASP A 231 11.85 0.54 -16.04
C ASP A 231 12.10 -0.90 -16.53
N ASP A 232 11.66 -1.92 -15.78
CA ASP A 232 11.72 -3.33 -16.18
C ASP A 232 10.86 -3.62 -17.42
N ILE A 233 9.66 -3.04 -17.54
CA ILE A 233 8.81 -3.16 -18.74
C ILE A 233 9.48 -2.51 -19.96
N GLU A 234 10.06 -1.32 -19.82
CA GLU A 234 10.84 -0.69 -20.88
C GLU A 234 12.05 -1.53 -21.29
N ARG A 235 12.74 -2.13 -20.33
CA ARG A 235 13.88 -3.01 -20.58
C ARG A 235 13.47 -4.27 -21.35
N LEU A 236 12.44 -4.98 -20.90
CA LEU A 236 11.92 -6.17 -21.57
C LEU A 236 11.37 -5.85 -22.97
N SER A 237 10.82 -4.65 -23.17
CA SER A 237 10.44 -4.13 -24.49
C SER A 237 11.67 -3.95 -25.40
N LYS A 238 12.77 -3.37 -24.90
CA LYS A 238 14.02 -3.20 -25.65
C LYS A 238 14.64 -4.55 -26.01
N GLU A 239 14.80 -5.45 -25.03
CA GLU A 239 15.32 -6.81 -25.22
C GLU A 239 14.44 -7.64 -26.20
N GLY A 240 13.11 -7.53 -26.12
CA GLY A 240 12.19 -8.15 -27.08
C GLY A 240 12.30 -7.61 -28.51
N ASN A 241 12.50 -6.29 -28.66
CA ASN A 241 12.75 -5.67 -29.97
C ASN A 241 14.14 -6.02 -30.56
N GLU A 242 15.10 -6.42 -29.72
CA GLU A 242 16.40 -6.95 -30.15
C GLU A 242 16.31 -8.42 -30.56
N ALA A 243 15.60 -9.24 -29.77
CA ALA A 243 15.30 -10.62 -30.12
C ALA A 243 14.52 -10.73 -31.45
N ASN A 244 13.59 -9.81 -31.72
CA ASN A 244 12.87 -9.76 -33.00
C ASN A 244 13.78 -9.34 -34.17
N ARG A 245 14.71 -8.40 -33.97
CA ARG A 245 15.73 -8.05 -34.98
C ARG A 245 16.68 -9.22 -35.27
N ALA A 246 17.13 -9.94 -34.24
CA ALA A 246 17.94 -11.14 -34.39
C ALA A 246 17.20 -12.25 -35.16
N ARG A 247 15.92 -12.48 -34.84
CA ARG A 247 15.05 -13.43 -35.58
C ARG A 247 14.87 -13.04 -37.04
N ALA A 248 14.70 -11.76 -37.36
CA ALA A 248 14.61 -11.30 -38.74
C ALA A 248 15.93 -11.54 -39.51
N SER A 249 17.08 -11.26 -38.89
CA SER A 249 18.40 -11.54 -39.47
C SER A 249 18.59 -13.04 -39.74
N LEU A 250 18.26 -13.91 -38.77
CA LEU A 250 18.34 -15.36 -38.93
C LEU A 250 17.36 -15.90 -39.98
N ALA A 251 16.19 -15.28 -40.14
CA ALA A 251 15.26 -15.63 -41.22
C ALA A 251 15.88 -15.34 -42.60
N SER A 252 16.49 -14.17 -42.80
CA SER A 252 17.17 -13.84 -44.05
C SER A 252 18.42 -14.70 -44.32
N GLU A 253 19.15 -15.11 -43.27
CA GLU A 253 20.27 -16.05 -43.40
C GLU A 253 19.78 -17.44 -43.83
N ASN A 254 18.68 -17.92 -43.25
CA ASN A 254 18.07 -19.20 -43.64
C ASN A 254 17.51 -19.17 -45.07
N GLU A 255 16.91 -18.06 -45.51
CA GLU A 255 16.41 -17.87 -46.89
C GLU A 255 17.57 -17.84 -47.90
N ARG A 256 18.69 -17.19 -47.54
CA ARG A 256 19.94 -17.20 -48.31
C ARG A 256 20.52 -18.61 -48.42
N LEU A 257 20.59 -19.35 -47.31
CA LEU A 257 21.10 -20.73 -47.26
C LEU A 257 20.20 -21.72 -48.01
N ALA A 258 18.88 -21.54 -47.96
CA ALA A 258 17.93 -22.34 -48.75
C ALA A 258 18.14 -22.10 -50.26
N SER A 259 18.28 -20.85 -50.68
CA SER A 259 18.58 -20.47 -52.07
C SER A 259 19.93 -21.03 -52.55
N GLU A 260 20.93 -21.03 -51.67
CA GLU A 260 22.25 -21.59 -51.95
C GLU A 260 22.23 -23.12 -52.06
N HIS A 261 21.44 -23.80 -51.21
CA HIS A 261 21.20 -25.24 -51.31
C HIS A 261 20.43 -25.62 -52.59
N GLU A 262 19.42 -24.85 -52.99
CA GLU A 262 18.67 -25.08 -54.24
C GLU A 262 19.56 -24.91 -55.48
N ARG A 263 20.45 -23.91 -55.48
CA ARG A 263 21.49 -23.74 -56.51
C ARG A 263 22.44 -24.94 -56.56
N LEU A 264 23.01 -25.33 -55.42
CA LEU A 264 23.96 -26.46 -55.35
C LEU A 264 23.30 -27.79 -55.73
N SER A 265 22.03 -28.02 -55.34
CA SER A 265 21.27 -29.20 -55.76
C SER A 265 21.01 -29.20 -57.27
N SER A 266 20.74 -28.04 -57.87
CA SER A 266 20.57 -27.90 -59.33
C SER A 266 21.88 -28.16 -60.10
N GLU A 267 23.01 -27.69 -59.56
CA GLU A 267 24.35 -27.94 -60.12
C GLU A 267 24.75 -29.42 -59.99
N LEU A 268 24.42 -30.08 -58.88
CA LEU A 268 24.61 -31.52 -58.68
C LEU A 268 23.75 -32.36 -59.64
N GLU A 269 22.47 -31.99 -59.84
CA GLU A 269 21.59 -32.71 -60.76
C GLU A 269 22.02 -32.56 -62.22
N ASN A 270 22.63 -31.42 -62.59
CA ASN A 270 23.19 -31.20 -63.92
C ASN A 270 24.48 -32.00 -64.13
N THR A 271 25.43 -32.02 -63.18
CA THR A 271 26.64 -32.85 -63.30
C THR A 271 26.33 -34.34 -63.31
N PHE A 272 25.29 -34.79 -62.59
CA PHE A 272 24.80 -36.17 -62.66
C PHE A 272 24.27 -36.53 -64.06
N LYS A 273 23.49 -35.64 -64.70
CA LYS A 273 23.01 -35.83 -66.08
C LYS A 273 24.15 -35.86 -67.11
N GLU A 274 25.20 -35.05 -66.92
CA GLU A 274 26.38 -35.08 -67.78
C GLU A 274 27.18 -36.39 -67.62
N LEU A 275 27.34 -36.88 -66.39
CA LEU A 275 27.95 -38.19 -66.12
C LEU A 275 27.13 -39.35 -66.69
N GLU A 276 25.81 -39.32 -66.57
CA GLU A 276 24.91 -40.33 -67.15
C GLU A 276 25.03 -40.37 -68.69
N GLN A 277 25.02 -39.21 -69.35
CA GLN A 277 25.23 -39.11 -70.80
C GLN A 277 26.63 -39.61 -71.22
N ALA A 278 27.67 -39.23 -70.48
CA ALA A 278 29.03 -39.69 -70.76
C ALA A 278 29.16 -41.21 -70.62
N ASN A 279 28.62 -41.80 -69.56
CA ASN A 279 28.65 -43.25 -69.31
C ASN A 279 27.83 -44.04 -70.36
N ASN A 280 26.68 -43.52 -70.79
CA ASN A 280 25.91 -44.10 -71.88
C ASN A 280 26.72 -44.12 -73.20
N SER A 281 27.37 -43.00 -73.57
CA SER A 281 28.23 -42.95 -74.76
C SER A 281 29.44 -43.89 -74.69
N LEU A 282 30.01 -44.08 -73.47
CA LEU A 282 31.09 -45.02 -73.22
C LEU A 282 30.62 -46.47 -73.41
N SER A 283 29.42 -46.81 -72.95
CA SER A 283 28.81 -48.14 -73.12
C SER A 283 28.56 -48.48 -74.59
N GLU A 284 28.04 -47.53 -75.38
CA GLU A 284 27.85 -47.69 -76.83
C GLU A 284 29.19 -47.86 -77.58
N ALA A 285 30.21 -47.06 -77.25
CA ALA A 285 31.55 -47.20 -77.81
C ALA A 285 32.17 -48.58 -77.50
N GLN A 286 32.04 -49.07 -76.25
CA GLN A 286 32.48 -50.42 -75.90
C GLN A 286 31.72 -51.50 -76.67
N LYS A 287 30.42 -51.34 -76.91
CA LYS A 287 29.60 -52.28 -77.69
C LYS A 287 30.10 -52.37 -79.14
N MET A 288 30.26 -51.23 -79.81
CA MET A 288 30.78 -51.20 -81.19
C MET A 288 32.19 -51.80 -81.28
N LEU A 289 33.05 -51.55 -80.28
CA LEU A 289 34.38 -52.15 -80.23
C LEU A 289 34.33 -53.68 -80.10
N ARG A 290 33.42 -54.24 -79.28
CA ARG A 290 33.22 -55.70 -79.17
C ARG A 290 32.73 -56.30 -80.49
N GLU A 291 31.74 -55.65 -81.13
CA GLU A 291 31.18 -56.10 -82.41
C GLU A 291 32.24 -56.09 -83.53
N LYS A 292 33.04 -55.03 -83.65
CA LYS A 292 34.14 -54.96 -84.62
C LYS A 292 35.32 -55.88 -84.30
N THR A 293 35.61 -56.14 -83.03
CA THR A 293 36.63 -57.14 -82.65
C THR A 293 36.19 -58.54 -83.09
N LYS A 294 34.90 -58.89 -82.94
CA LYS A 294 34.38 -60.16 -83.44
C LYS A 294 34.43 -60.24 -84.97
N GLU A 295 34.13 -59.16 -85.68
CA GLU A 295 34.26 -59.10 -87.15
C GLU A 295 35.70 -59.38 -87.62
N ILE A 296 36.71 -58.93 -86.89
CA ILE A 296 38.12 -59.30 -87.12
C ILE A 296 38.37 -60.79 -86.88
N GLU A 297 37.82 -61.37 -85.80
CA GLU A 297 37.96 -62.80 -85.50
C GLU A 297 37.30 -63.68 -86.58
N ASP A 298 36.08 -63.34 -87.01
CA ASP A 298 35.34 -64.04 -88.07
C ASP A 298 36.07 -63.91 -89.44
N LEU A 299 36.61 -62.72 -89.78
CA LEU A 299 37.43 -62.51 -90.99
C LEU A 299 38.77 -63.25 -90.94
N ALA A 300 39.42 -63.31 -89.77
CA ALA A 300 40.67 -64.06 -89.58
C ALA A 300 40.43 -65.58 -89.72
N ALA A 301 39.32 -66.09 -89.20
CA ALA A 301 38.90 -67.47 -89.38
C ALA A 301 38.60 -67.80 -90.85
N ALA A 302 37.88 -66.91 -91.57
CA ALA A 302 37.63 -67.05 -93.00
C ALA A 302 38.94 -67.07 -93.82
N ARG A 303 39.86 -66.13 -93.56
CA ARG A 303 41.19 -66.09 -94.20
C ARG A 303 42.03 -67.34 -93.92
N LYS A 304 41.93 -67.91 -92.71
CA LYS A 304 42.59 -69.18 -92.36
C LYS A 304 41.98 -70.36 -93.12
N SER A 305 40.65 -70.44 -93.21
CA SER A 305 39.97 -71.48 -93.99
C SER A 305 40.26 -71.38 -95.49
N ALA A 306 40.33 -70.16 -96.04
CA ALA A 306 40.76 -69.92 -97.43
C ALA A 306 42.22 -70.36 -97.67
N GLN A 307 43.13 -70.15 -96.69
CA GLN A 307 44.49 -70.67 -96.75
C GLN A 307 44.54 -72.21 -96.66
N GLU A 308 43.79 -72.84 -95.76
CA GLU A 308 43.71 -74.30 -95.67
C GLU A 308 43.13 -74.91 -96.96
N GLY A 309 42.14 -74.24 -97.57
CA GLY A 309 41.61 -74.58 -98.89
C GLY A 309 42.61 -74.38 -100.03
N GLN A 310 43.46 -73.35 -99.96
CA GLN A 310 44.58 -73.13 -100.89
C GLN A 310 45.62 -74.26 -100.77
N GLU A 311 46.03 -74.60 -99.55
CA GLU A 311 47.01 -75.65 -99.27
C GLU A 311 46.48 -77.03 -99.67
N ALA A 312 45.21 -77.33 -99.39
CA ALA A 312 44.54 -78.55 -99.86
C ALA A 312 44.42 -78.62 -101.39
N ALA A 313 44.12 -77.50 -102.06
CA ALA A 313 44.07 -77.45 -103.52
C ALA A 313 45.45 -77.66 -104.16
N VAL A 314 46.52 -77.12 -103.55
CA VAL A 314 47.92 -77.35 -103.97
C VAL A 314 48.34 -78.81 -103.69
N ALA A 315 47.93 -79.40 -102.58
CA ALA A 315 48.19 -80.81 -102.27
C ALA A 315 47.51 -81.75 -103.30
N GLN A 316 46.22 -81.54 -103.59
CA GLN A 316 45.48 -82.29 -104.61
C GLN A 316 46.06 -82.09 -106.02
N LEU A 317 46.64 -80.92 -106.30
CA LEU A 317 47.40 -80.67 -107.53
C LEU A 317 48.66 -81.53 -107.60
N MET A 318 49.49 -81.56 -106.55
CA MET A 318 50.71 -82.36 -106.53
C MET A 318 50.44 -83.87 -106.55
N GLU A 319 49.40 -84.33 -105.83
CA GLU A 319 48.96 -85.73 -105.83
C GLU A 319 48.51 -86.16 -107.23
N ARG A 320 47.64 -85.38 -107.89
CA ARG A 320 47.22 -85.67 -109.27
C ARG A 320 48.34 -85.55 -110.30
N LEU A 321 49.31 -84.65 -110.11
CA LEU A 321 50.48 -84.60 -110.99
C LEU A 321 51.30 -85.89 -110.88
N ALA A 322 51.49 -86.42 -109.67
CA ALA A 322 52.15 -87.71 -109.45
C ALA A 322 51.36 -88.91 -110.04
N GLU A 323 50.02 -88.91 -109.94
CA GLU A 323 49.18 -89.90 -110.62
C GLU A 323 49.33 -89.81 -112.16
N MET A 324 49.37 -88.60 -112.71
CA MET A 324 49.44 -88.34 -114.15
C MET A 324 50.81 -88.67 -114.76
N GLU A 325 51.90 -88.48 -114.01
CA GLU A 325 53.24 -88.95 -114.39
C GLU A 325 53.31 -90.48 -114.59
N SER A 326 52.40 -91.25 -113.97
CA SER A 326 52.31 -92.70 -114.15
C SER A 326 51.48 -93.18 -115.35
N THR A 327 50.67 -92.30 -115.97
CA THR A 327 49.63 -92.70 -116.96
C THR A 327 49.81 -92.15 -118.38
N GLY A 328 50.73 -91.19 -118.60
CA GLY A 328 51.26 -90.90 -119.95
C GLY A 328 50.33 -90.21 -120.95
N THR A 329 49.26 -89.54 -120.52
CA THR A 329 48.28 -88.86 -121.40
C THR A 329 48.41 -87.32 -121.38
N CYS A 330 49.34 -86.79 -122.18
CA CYS A 330 49.79 -85.39 -122.10
C CYS A 330 48.69 -84.32 -122.25
N GLN A 331 47.79 -84.42 -123.24
CA GLN A 331 46.81 -83.36 -123.55
C GLN A 331 45.71 -83.17 -122.49
N GLN A 332 45.45 -84.18 -121.65
CA GLN A 332 44.43 -84.10 -120.60
C GLN A 332 45.01 -83.50 -119.30
N ALA A 333 46.34 -83.41 -119.20
CA ALA A 333 47.05 -82.76 -118.09
C ALA A 333 46.94 -81.24 -118.15
N GLU A 334 47.13 -80.63 -119.32
CA GLU A 334 47.20 -79.17 -119.47
C GLU A 334 45.88 -78.49 -119.09
N PHE A 335 44.73 -79.00 -119.54
CA PHE A 335 43.41 -78.44 -119.20
C PHE A 335 43.07 -78.57 -117.70
N LEU A 336 43.37 -79.72 -117.08
CA LEU A 336 43.15 -79.93 -115.64
C LEU A 336 44.10 -79.08 -114.79
N ARG A 337 45.33 -78.87 -115.27
CA ARG A 337 46.31 -77.98 -114.67
C ARG A 337 45.86 -76.52 -114.76
N GLU A 338 45.46 -76.03 -115.93
CA GLU A 338 45.00 -74.65 -116.14
C GLU A 338 43.75 -74.34 -115.28
N ALA A 339 42.76 -75.24 -115.26
CA ALA A 339 41.58 -75.10 -114.41
C ALA A 339 41.88 -75.11 -112.89
N ALA A 340 42.98 -75.75 -112.48
CA ALA A 340 43.42 -75.82 -111.09
C ALA A 340 44.37 -74.66 -110.70
N GLU A 341 45.23 -74.21 -111.62
CA GLU A 341 46.01 -72.97 -111.48
C GLU A 341 45.06 -71.76 -111.41
N GLU A 342 43.99 -71.73 -112.19
CA GLU A 342 42.93 -70.71 -112.08
C GLU A 342 42.16 -70.81 -110.74
N ARG A 343 41.95 -72.02 -110.21
CA ARG A 343 41.36 -72.21 -108.87
C ARG A 343 42.29 -71.72 -107.76
N VAL A 344 43.58 -72.03 -107.83
CA VAL A 344 44.59 -71.52 -106.87
C VAL A 344 44.71 -70.01 -106.97
N LYS A 345 44.64 -69.43 -108.19
CA LYS A 345 44.59 -67.99 -108.39
C LYS A 345 43.34 -67.36 -107.75
N ARG A 346 42.15 -67.92 -107.97
CA ARG A 346 40.91 -67.44 -107.34
C ARG A 346 40.99 -67.47 -105.81
N LEU A 347 41.60 -68.51 -105.22
CA LEU A 347 41.84 -68.61 -103.77
C LEU A 347 42.92 -67.62 -103.27
N LEU A 348 43.92 -67.27 -104.09
CA LEU A 348 44.89 -66.21 -103.79
C LEU A 348 44.23 -64.82 -103.80
N ASP A 349 43.44 -64.52 -104.84
CA ASP A 349 42.70 -63.26 -104.99
C ASP A 349 41.71 -63.08 -103.81
N GLU A 350 41.01 -64.14 -103.41
CA GLU A 350 40.11 -64.18 -102.25
C GLU A 350 40.86 -63.99 -100.91
N LYS A 351 42.01 -64.65 -100.75
CA LYS A 351 42.88 -64.49 -99.56
C LYS A 351 43.46 -63.07 -99.45
N GLU A 352 43.78 -62.42 -100.56
CA GLU A 352 44.24 -61.03 -100.60
C GLU A 352 43.09 -60.04 -100.32
N HIS A 353 41.86 -60.33 -100.79
CA HIS A 353 40.66 -59.56 -100.46
C HIS A 353 40.38 -59.59 -98.95
N LEU A 354 40.27 -60.80 -98.38
CA LEU A 354 40.04 -61.01 -96.95
C LEU A 354 41.16 -60.41 -96.08
N GLN A 355 42.41 -60.38 -96.57
CA GLN A 355 43.49 -59.67 -95.88
C GLN A 355 43.26 -58.15 -95.85
N LYS A 356 42.88 -57.52 -96.96
CA LYS A 356 42.63 -56.08 -97.01
C LYS A 356 41.40 -55.66 -96.20
N GLU A 357 40.40 -56.54 -96.08
CA GLU A 357 39.25 -56.31 -95.21
C GLU A 357 39.61 -56.47 -93.72
N LEU A 358 40.43 -57.46 -93.38
CA LEU A 358 40.97 -57.65 -92.03
C LEU A 358 41.83 -56.45 -91.59
N GLU A 359 42.68 -55.93 -92.49
CA GLU A 359 43.51 -54.74 -92.25
C GLU A 359 42.64 -53.49 -92.01
N ARG A 360 41.66 -53.20 -92.87
CA ARG A 360 40.69 -52.09 -92.70
C ARG A 360 39.87 -52.21 -91.41
N SER A 361 39.44 -53.42 -91.05
CA SER A 361 38.67 -53.64 -89.83
C SER A 361 39.55 -53.45 -88.58
N SER A 362 40.83 -53.84 -88.65
CA SER A 362 41.83 -53.56 -87.61
C SER A 362 42.11 -52.06 -87.45
N GLU A 363 42.18 -51.29 -88.54
CA GLU A 363 42.30 -49.83 -88.50
C GLU A 363 41.08 -49.18 -87.83
N ALA A 364 39.87 -49.64 -88.16
CA ALA A 364 38.63 -49.17 -87.53
C ALA A 364 38.58 -49.46 -86.03
N VAL A 365 38.99 -50.67 -85.60
CA VAL A 365 39.12 -51.03 -84.17
C VAL A 365 40.15 -50.15 -83.46
N MET A 366 41.26 -49.79 -84.11
CA MET A 366 42.24 -48.86 -83.53
C MET A 366 41.68 -47.43 -83.38
N SER A 367 40.87 -46.94 -84.33
CA SER A 367 40.17 -45.64 -84.19
C SER A 367 39.18 -45.65 -83.03
N LEU A 368 38.28 -46.64 -82.99
CA LEU A 368 37.30 -46.81 -81.92
C LEU A 368 37.94 -46.95 -80.54
N LYS A 369 39.13 -47.57 -80.45
CA LYS A 369 39.90 -47.67 -79.20
C LYS A 369 40.54 -46.34 -78.79
N GLY A 370 40.90 -45.49 -79.76
CA GLY A 370 41.32 -44.10 -79.51
C GLY A 370 40.17 -43.25 -78.97
N GLU A 371 38.99 -43.34 -79.59
CA GLU A 371 37.76 -42.68 -79.15
C GLU A 371 37.32 -43.16 -77.75
N LEU A 372 37.39 -44.47 -77.48
CA LEU A 372 37.11 -45.04 -76.16
C LEU A 372 38.05 -44.48 -75.09
N ASN A 373 39.36 -44.41 -75.37
CA ASN A 373 40.32 -43.82 -74.43
C ASN A 373 40.03 -42.33 -74.17
N ALA A 374 39.60 -41.57 -75.18
CA ALA A 374 39.23 -40.17 -75.03
C ALA A 374 37.95 -39.99 -74.19
N LEU A 375 36.95 -40.86 -74.38
CA LEU A 375 35.74 -40.89 -73.53
C LEU A 375 36.06 -41.29 -72.09
N GLN A 376 36.94 -42.26 -71.87
CA GLN A 376 37.42 -42.63 -70.53
C GLN A 376 38.17 -41.48 -69.85
N GLN A 377 39.07 -40.79 -70.56
CA GLN A 377 39.75 -39.60 -70.04
C GLN A 377 38.76 -38.47 -69.71
N ARG A 378 37.72 -38.27 -70.53
CA ARG A 378 36.65 -37.29 -70.25
C ARG A 378 35.82 -37.69 -69.02
N LEU A 379 35.51 -38.97 -68.83
CA LEU A 379 34.82 -39.47 -67.64
C LEU A 379 35.66 -39.17 -66.38
N THR A 380 36.94 -39.56 -66.37
CA THR A 380 37.86 -39.28 -65.25
C THR A 380 38.13 -37.79 -65.04
N SER A 381 37.89 -36.94 -66.04
CA SER A 381 37.99 -35.48 -65.91
C SER A 381 36.73 -34.85 -65.31
N LEU A 382 35.55 -35.43 -65.58
CA LEU A 382 34.28 -35.07 -64.93
C LEU A 382 34.28 -35.51 -63.45
N GLU A 383 34.75 -36.73 -63.18
CA GLU A 383 34.96 -37.26 -61.82
C GLU A 383 35.98 -36.43 -61.01
N ALA A 384 36.92 -35.76 -61.68
CA ALA A 384 37.97 -34.94 -61.04
C ALA A 384 37.72 -33.42 -61.06
N SER A 385 36.52 -32.95 -61.45
CA SER A 385 36.21 -31.51 -61.49
C SER A 385 35.98 -30.94 -60.08
N PRO A 386 36.79 -30.00 -59.59
CA PRO A 386 36.77 -29.62 -58.17
C PRO A 386 35.67 -28.61 -57.84
N VAL A 387 34.75 -29.00 -56.95
CA VAL A 387 34.06 -28.04 -56.08
C VAL A 387 35.11 -27.46 -55.13
N THR A 388 35.25 -26.15 -55.08
CA THR A 388 36.23 -25.48 -54.20
C THR A 388 35.91 -25.75 -52.73
N PRO A 389 36.82 -26.35 -51.94
CA PRO A 389 36.51 -26.72 -50.56
C PRO A 389 36.50 -25.49 -49.64
N VAL A 390 35.47 -25.42 -48.80
CA VAL A 390 35.56 -24.77 -47.49
C VAL A 390 35.90 -25.87 -46.49
N ASP A 391 36.89 -25.64 -45.63
CA ASP A 391 37.50 -26.68 -44.80
C ASP A 391 36.51 -27.36 -43.83
N GLN A 392 36.35 -28.68 -43.99
CA GLN A 392 36.04 -29.55 -42.87
C GLN A 392 36.60 -30.97 -43.10
N ASP A 393 37.33 -31.47 -42.10
CA ASP A 393 38.08 -32.73 -42.14
C ASP A 393 37.13 -33.93 -42.36
N ASN A 394 37.08 -34.49 -43.57
CA ASN A 394 36.37 -35.75 -43.84
C ASN A 394 37.36 -36.92 -43.97
N SER A 395 37.55 -37.64 -42.87
CA SER A 395 38.35 -38.88 -42.85
C SER A 395 37.52 -40.08 -43.27
N THR A 396 38.15 -41.01 -44.00
CA THR A 396 37.57 -42.26 -44.56
C THR A 396 36.59 -42.04 -45.72
N GLY A 397 36.80 -42.72 -46.87
CA GLY A 397 35.90 -42.50 -48.00
C GLY A 397 36.11 -43.25 -49.33
N GLU A 398 37.24 -43.91 -49.63
CA GLU A 398 37.38 -44.52 -50.97
C GLU A 398 38.11 -45.87 -51.03
N GLN A 399 37.32 -46.96 -51.04
CA GLN A 399 37.58 -48.19 -51.80
C GLN A 399 36.24 -48.75 -52.31
N ALA A 400 35.59 -48.01 -53.21
CA ALA A 400 34.33 -48.40 -53.83
C ALA A 400 34.52 -48.79 -55.32
N LYS A 401 35.23 -49.89 -55.59
CA LYS A 401 35.25 -50.47 -56.94
C LYS A 401 33.93 -51.17 -57.23
N ALA A 402 33.04 -50.49 -57.94
CA ALA A 402 31.86 -51.10 -58.54
C ALA A 402 32.25 -52.14 -59.60
N LEU A 403 31.37 -53.11 -59.84
CA LEU A 403 31.53 -54.10 -60.91
C LEU A 403 31.10 -53.48 -62.24
N ASP A 404 31.88 -53.71 -63.30
CA ASP A 404 31.35 -54.54 -64.38
C ASP A 404 32.48 -55.25 -65.16
N SER A 405 32.32 -56.56 -65.35
CA SER A 405 32.90 -57.37 -66.44
C SER A 405 32.59 -58.84 -66.22
N VAL A 406 31.78 -59.42 -67.11
CA VAL A 406 31.58 -60.86 -67.20
C VAL A 406 32.88 -61.55 -67.62
N THR A 407 33.47 -62.34 -66.73
CA THR A 407 34.47 -63.37 -67.11
C THR A 407 34.27 -64.60 -66.23
N ILE A 408 33.33 -65.44 -66.66
CA ILE A 408 32.94 -66.68 -65.99
C ILE A 408 34.07 -67.72 -66.07
N SER A 409 34.37 -68.35 -64.94
CA SER A 409 35.19 -69.56 -64.76
C SER A 409 36.42 -69.75 -65.68
N LYS A 410 37.60 -69.34 -65.21
CA LYS A 410 38.87 -70.01 -65.56
C LYS A 410 39.59 -70.63 -64.36
N GLY A 411 39.51 -70.01 -63.18
CA GLY A 411 39.98 -70.62 -61.93
C GLY A 411 39.14 -71.81 -61.48
N GLU A 412 37.80 -71.68 -61.50
CA GLU A 412 36.90 -72.79 -61.18
C GLU A 412 36.96 -73.93 -62.22
N LEU A 413 37.30 -73.63 -63.48
CA LEU A 413 37.42 -74.65 -64.51
C LEU A 413 38.71 -75.46 -64.28
N ALA A 414 39.87 -74.82 -64.12
CA ALA A 414 41.12 -75.52 -63.82
C ALA A 414 41.05 -76.37 -62.53
N LEU A 415 40.33 -75.91 -61.49
CA LEU A 415 40.10 -76.70 -60.28
C LEU A 415 39.08 -77.84 -60.50
N ARG A 416 38.03 -77.66 -61.32
CA ARG A 416 37.10 -78.75 -61.65
C ARG A 416 37.69 -79.77 -62.62
N GLU A 417 38.56 -79.34 -63.53
CA GLU A 417 39.34 -80.20 -64.43
C GLU A 417 40.35 -81.02 -63.61
N SER A 418 41.17 -80.39 -62.76
CA SER A 418 42.08 -81.12 -61.87
C SER A 418 41.35 -82.07 -60.91
N ILE A 419 40.19 -81.69 -60.36
CA ILE A 419 39.36 -82.59 -59.53
C ILE A 419 38.66 -83.68 -60.37
N ALA A 420 38.38 -83.44 -61.66
CA ALA A 420 37.83 -84.46 -62.56
C ALA A 420 38.90 -85.45 -63.03
N GLU A 421 40.12 -84.99 -63.32
CA GLU A 421 41.29 -85.82 -63.62
C GLU A 421 41.66 -86.68 -62.40
N LEU A 422 41.79 -86.07 -61.21
CA LEU A 422 42.02 -86.82 -59.97
C LEU A 422 40.86 -87.76 -59.62
N LYS A 423 39.62 -87.48 -60.04
CA LYS A 423 38.51 -88.44 -59.92
C LYS A 423 38.59 -89.56 -60.94
N ALA A 424 38.89 -89.28 -62.21
CA ALA A 424 39.05 -90.30 -63.23
C ALA A 424 40.25 -91.23 -62.94
N GLU A 425 41.33 -90.69 -62.37
CA GLU A 425 42.49 -91.45 -61.92
C GLU A 425 42.17 -92.29 -60.66
N ASN A 426 41.37 -91.77 -59.72
CA ASN A 426 40.84 -92.57 -58.61
C ASN A 426 39.82 -93.61 -59.05
N GLU A 427 38.96 -93.34 -60.03
CA GLU A 427 38.00 -94.32 -60.59
C GLU A 427 38.74 -95.41 -61.39
N ALA A 428 39.81 -95.06 -62.11
CA ALA A 428 40.70 -96.03 -62.76
C ALA A 428 41.41 -96.94 -61.74
N LEU A 429 41.87 -96.39 -60.60
CA LEU A 429 42.42 -97.16 -59.49
C LEU A 429 41.36 -98.01 -58.78
N HIS A 430 40.14 -97.50 -58.60
CA HIS A 430 39.02 -98.27 -58.04
C HIS A 430 38.71 -99.46 -58.95
N LEU A 431 38.57 -99.25 -60.26
CA LEU A 431 38.31 -100.31 -61.23
C LEU A 431 39.46 -101.33 -61.33
N GLN A 432 40.73 -100.93 -61.15
CA GLN A 432 41.84 -101.89 -61.05
C GLN A 432 41.84 -102.73 -59.78
N LEU A 433 41.32 -102.22 -58.66
CA LEU A 433 41.20 -102.95 -57.40
C LEU A 433 39.93 -103.82 -57.36
N GLU A 434 38.81 -103.31 -57.90
CA GLU A 434 37.49 -103.93 -57.85
C GLU A 434 37.41 -105.19 -58.73
N VAL A 435 38.14 -105.20 -59.86
CA VAL A 435 38.37 -106.41 -60.69
C VAL A 435 39.15 -107.51 -59.95
N LYS A 436 39.81 -107.20 -58.81
CA LYS A 436 40.49 -108.19 -57.95
C LYS A 436 39.78 -108.46 -56.62
N ALA A 437 38.68 -107.76 -56.31
CA ALA A 437 38.03 -107.79 -55.00
C ALA A 437 36.68 -108.55 -54.96
N GLN A 438 36.15 -109.04 -56.09
CA GLN A 438 34.90 -109.80 -56.16
C GLN A 438 35.10 -111.30 -56.39
N GLY A 439 35.87 -111.93 -55.51
CA GLY A 439 36.03 -113.39 -55.43
C GLY A 439 35.77 -113.90 -54.01
N ALA A 440 34.59 -114.50 -53.80
CA ALA A 440 34.09 -115.05 -52.52
C ALA A 440 33.91 -114.04 -51.37
N ALA A 441 32.68 -113.57 -51.21
CA ALA A 441 32.18 -113.04 -49.93
C ALA A 441 31.81 -114.17 -48.95
N LEU A 442 31.44 -113.79 -47.71
CA LEU A 442 31.06 -114.63 -46.56
C LEU A 442 32.26 -115.24 -45.79
N GLY A 443 32.42 -115.00 -44.48
CA GLY A 443 31.69 -114.04 -43.64
C GLY A 443 31.98 -114.17 -42.13
N SER A 444 31.90 -113.03 -41.44
CA SER A 444 31.66 -112.83 -40.00
C SER A 444 32.58 -113.48 -38.94
N LEU A 445 32.94 -112.63 -37.95
CA LEU A 445 33.29 -112.93 -36.55
C LEU A 445 34.72 -113.41 -36.19
N GLN A 446 35.37 -112.52 -35.42
CA GLN A 446 36.37 -112.72 -34.37
C GLN A 446 36.00 -113.81 -33.32
N PRO A 447 36.90 -114.19 -32.36
CA PRO A 447 38.31 -113.81 -32.13
C PRO A 447 39.26 -115.03 -31.90
N ASP A 448 40.41 -114.77 -31.25
CA ASP A 448 41.27 -115.68 -30.45
C ASP A 448 42.13 -116.75 -31.14
N GLY A 449 43.35 -116.35 -31.50
CA GLY A 449 44.54 -116.60 -30.66
C GLY A 449 44.99 -118.04 -30.37
N GLY A 450 46.21 -118.41 -30.82
CA GLY A 450 46.97 -119.49 -30.16
C GLY A 450 48.04 -120.26 -30.95
N ASN A 451 49.25 -119.69 -31.06
CA ASN A 451 50.54 -120.35 -30.75
C ASN A 451 51.05 -121.58 -31.58
N LEU A 452 52.34 -121.92 -31.35
CA LEU A 452 53.09 -123.14 -31.68
C LEU A 452 53.50 -123.46 -33.14
N GLU A 453 54.78 -123.17 -33.40
CA GLU A 453 55.85 -124.11 -33.82
C GLU A 453 55.60 -125.37 -34.70
N SER A 454 56.60 -125.60 -35.57
CA SER A 454 57.31 -126.88 -35.80
C SER A 454 57.10 -127.64 -37.14
N VAL A 455 57.85 -128.75 -37.24
CA VAL A 455 57.95 -129.75 -38.34
C VAL A 455 58.74 -129.35 -39.59
N ALA A 456 60.01 -129.70 -39.51
CA ALA A 456 60.97 -129.78 -40.60
C ALA A 456 60.73 -130.95 -41.60
N ARG A 457 61.54 -130.91 -42.67
CA ARG A 457 62.29 -132.03 -43.30
C ARG A 457 61.80 -132.67 -44.62
N ASP A 458 62.83 -133.05 -45.38
CA ASP A 458 62.99 -134.15 -46.34
C ASP A 458 62.25 -134.18 -47.69
N ALA A 459 63.04 -133.99 -48.76
CA ALA A 459 63.02 -134.85 -49.94
C ALA A 459 64.45 -134.95 -50.54
N SER A 460 64.95 -136.17 -50.74
CA SER A 460 66.25 -136.45 -51.38
C SER A 460 66.19 -137.76 -52.16
N VAL A 461 66.74 -137.79 -53.37
CA VAL A 461 66.77 -138.97 -54.25
C VAL A 461 68.14 -139.10 -54.91
N ILE A 462 68.58 -140.34 -55.08
CA ILE A 462 69.95 -140.77 -55.37
C ILE A 462 70.04 -141.29 -56.82
N ILE A 463 71.19 -141.15 -57.48
CA ILE A 463 71.76 -142.19 -58.35
C ILE A 463 73.29 -142.09 -58.38
N ARG A 464 73.96 -143.21 -58.69
CA ARG A 464 75.41 -143.42 -58.63
C ARG A 464 76.02 -143.44 -60.03
N ALA A 465 77.27 -143.04 -60.17
CA ALA A 465 78.28 -143.74 -60.98
C ALA A 465 79.68 -143.23 -60.61
N ASP A 466 80.67 -144.11 -60.66
CA ASP A 466 82.07 -143.78 -60.44
C ASP A 466 82.73 -143.22 -61.71
N ASN A 467 83.55 -142.18 -61.57
CA ASN A 467 84.92 -142.15 -62.12
C ASN A 467 85.70 -140.95 -61.55
N VAL A 468 87.00 -141.15 -61.32
CA VAL A 468 87.86 -140.13 -60.71
C VAL A 468 88.51 -139.27 -61.79
N ASP A 469 87.95 -138.07 -62.02
CA ASP A 469 88.68 -136.88 -62.51
C ASP A 469 87.85 -135.57 -62.42
N GLU A 470 86.51 -135.63 -62.45
CA GLU A 470 85.65 -134.42 -62.47
C GLU A 470 85.59 -133.61 -61.13
N VAL A 471 86.21 -134.13 -60.06
CA VAL A 471 86.12 -133.57 -58.69
C VAL A 471 86.78 -132.18 -58.56
N ALA A 472 87.69 -131.81 -59.48
CA ALA A 472 88.30 -130.48 -59.48
C ALA A 472 87.31 -129.38 -59.90
N VAL A 473 86.64 -129.55 -61.05
CA VAL A 473 85.75 -128.55 -61.65
C VAL A 473 84.53 -128.28 -60.75
N LEU A 474 84.01 -129.30 -60.07
CA LEU A 474 82.91 -129.13 -59.13
C LEU A 474 83.29 -128.32 -57.87
N LYS A 475 84.56 -128.33 -57.44
CA LYS A 475 85.02 -127.52 -56.31
C LYS A 475 85.12 -126.04 -56.68
N GLU A 476 85.64 -125.71 -57.87
CA GLU A 476 85.66 -124.33 -58.36
C GLU A 476 84.25 -123.78 -58.54
N ARG A 477 83.33 -124.59 -59.09
CA ARG A 477 81.92 -124.21 -59.26
C ARG A 477 81.17 -124.03 -57.94
N LEU A 478 81.49 -124.84 -56.91
CA LEU A 478 80.99 -124.62 -55.56
C LEU A 478 81.54 -123.32 -54.95
N HIS A 479 82.83 -123.03 -55.12
CA HIS A 479 83.43 -121.79 -54.60
C HIS A 479 82.85 -120.54 -55.29
N ALA A 480 82.58 -120.60 -56.59
CA ALA A 480 81.90 -119.52 -57.32
C ALA A 480 80.50 -119.23 -56.76
N LEU A 481 79.67 -120.27 -56.61
CA LEU A 481 78.35 -120.15 -55.98
C LEU A 481 78.43 -119.66 -54.52
N GLN A 482 79.48 -120.02 -53.79
CA GLN A 482 79.67 -119.62 -52.40
C GLN A 482 80.08 -118.13 -52.27
N GLU A 483 80.82 -117.56 -53.22
CA GLU A 483 81.02 -116.11 -53.31
C GLU A 483 79.76 -115.39 -53.79
N GLU A 484 79.02 -115.95 -54.75
CA GLU A 484 77.76 -115.37 -55.24
C GLU A 484 76.71 -115.28 -54.11
N ILE A 485 76.60 -116.31 -53.26
CA ILE A 485 75.79 -116.29 -52.04
C ILE A 485 76.27 -115.24 -51.02
N LYS A 486 77.60 -115.02 -50.86
CA LYS A 486 78.12 -113.94 -50.00
C LYS A 486 77.77 -112.56 -50.55
N HIS A 487 77.88 -112.35 -51.85
CA HIS A 487 77.49 -111.09 -52.50
C HIS A 487 75.98 -110.81 -52.37
N LEU A 488 75.13 -111.82 -52.58
CA LEU A 488 73.68 -111.72 -52.34
C LEU A 488 73.35 -111.46 -50.87
N SER A 489 74.02 -112.14 -49.94
CA SER A 489 73.86 -111.91 -48.49
C SER A 489 74.27 -110.49 -48.08
N LYS A 490 75.37 -109.97 -48.64
CA LYS A 490 75.81 -108.59 -48.42
C LYS A 490 74.79 -107.59 -48.98
N ALA A 491 74.35 -107.76 -50.23
CA ALA A 491 73.32 -106.92 -50.84
C ALA A 491 71.99 -106.93 -50.05
N HIS A 492 71.59 -108.09 -49.53
CA HIS A 492 70.42 -108.22 -48.66
C HIS A 492 70.62 -107.51 -47.31
N SER A 493 71.83 -107.55 -46.72
CA SER A 493 72.14 -106.80 -45.49
C SER A 493 72.12 -105.28 -45.71
N GLU A 494 72.62 -104.79 -46.86
CA GLU A 494 72.57 -103.37 -47.24
C GLU A 494 71.14 -102.92 -47.56
N ALA A 495 70.31 -103.80 -48.14
CA ALA A 495 68.89 -103.54 -48.35
C ALA A 495 68.12 -103.46 -47.02
N LEU A 496 68.37 -104.38 -46.08
CA LEU A 496 67.78 -104.35 -44.74
C LEU A 496 68.18 -103.07 -43.97
N GLN A 497 69.45 -102.65 -44.04
CA GLN A 497 69.89 -101.39 -43.42
C GLN A 497 69.18 -100.17 -44.04
N LYS A 498 68.99 -100.13 -45.36
CA LYS A 498 68.23 -99.06 -46.04
C LYS A 498 66.74 -99.06 -45.67
N ILE A 499 66.14 -100.24 -45.50
CA ILE A 499 64.77 -100.37 -44.99
C ILE A 499 64.70 -99.86 -43.55
N GLU A 500 65.68 -100.17 -42.70
CA GLU A 500 65.74 -99.68 -41.31
C GLU A 500 65.89 -98.15 -41.24
N THR A 501 66.75 -97.54 -42.07
CA THR A 501 66.90 -96.07 -42.10
C THR A 501 65.63 -95.38 -42.62
N LEU A 502 65.06 -95.85 -43.73
CA LEU A 502 63.81 -95.31 -44.27
C LEU A 502 62.63 -95.47 -43.30
N THR A 503 62.60 -96.56 -42.53
CA THR A 503 61.59 -96.77 -41.47
C THR A 503 61.74 -95.75 -40.34
N LYS A 504 62.99 -95.43 -39.92
CA LYS A 504 63.24 -94.38 -38.91
C LYS A 504 62.87 -92.99 -39.42
N GLU A 505 63.26 -92.66 -40.65
CA GLU A 505 62.91 -91.39 -41.30
C GLU A 505 61.39 -91.21 -41.44
N LEU A 506 60.67 -92.29 -41.80
CA LEU A 506 59.20 -92.29 -41.86
C LEU A 506 58.56 -92.10 -40.48
N VAL A 507 59.06 -92.76 -39.43
CA VAL A 507 58.58 -92.57 -38.05
C VAL A 507 58.85 -91.14 -37.56
N GLU A 508 60.04 -90.60 -37.82
CA GLU A 508 60.36 -89.21 -37.48
C GLU A 508 59.48 -88.20 -38.23
N ALA A 509 59.19 -88.44 -39.51
CA ALA A 509 58.28 -87.61 -40.29
C ALA A 509 56.84 -87.66 -39.72
N GLY A 510 56.36 -88.85 -39.36
CA GLY A 510 55.08 -89.02 -38.67
C GLY A 510 55.01 -88.26 -37.35
N MET A 511 56.02 -88.40 -36.47
CA MET A 511 56.08 -87.68 -35.20
C MET A 511 56.14 -86.15 -35.37
N LYS A 512 56.80 -85.65 -36.43
CA LYS A 512 56.80 -84.22 -36.79
C LYS A 512 55.39 -83.76 -37.21
N LEU A 513 54.73 -84.48 -38.12
CA LEU A 513 53.36 -84.18 -38.56
C LEU A 513 52.34 -84.22 -37.41
N ASP A 514 52.42 -85.22 -36.53
CA ASP A 514 51.61 -85.29 -35.30
C ASP A 514 51.81 -84.06 -34.40
N SER A 515 53.06 -83.61 -34.25
CA SER A 515 53.39 -82.47 -33.39
C SER A 515 52.90 -81.13 -33.97
N GLU A 516 52.98 -80.95 -35.30
CA GLU A 516 52.42 -79.77 -35.93
C GLU A 516 50.89 -79.77 -35.93
N THR A 517 50.26 -80.94 -36.11
CA THR A 517 48.80 -81.07 -36.11
C THR A 517 48.23 -80.71 -34.75
N LYS A 518 48.78 -81.27 -33.66
CA LYS A 518 48.45 -80.85 -32.29
C LYS A 518 48.67 -79.35 -32.09
N SER A 519 49.77 -78.79 -32.60
CA SER A 519 50.02 -77.34 -32.53
C SER A 519 49.06 -76.49 -33.38
N ARG A 520 48.36 -77.05 -34.38
CA ARG A 520 47.26 -76.38 -35.10
C ARG A 520 45.97 -76.48 -34.30
N ASP A 521 45.64 -77.65 -33.78
CA ASP A 521 44.45 -77.91 -32.96
C ASP A 521 44.43 -77.05 -31.68
N ASP A 522 45.56 -76.97 -30.96
CA ASP A 522 45.74 -76.10 -29.79
C ASP A 522 45.47 -74.62 -30.12
N LYS A 523 45.91 -74.15 -31.30
CA LYS A 523 45.69 -72.76 -31.76
C LYS A 523 44.23 -72.52 -32.12
N TYR A 524 43.55 -73.48 -32.75
CA TYR A 524 42.11 -73.37 -33.02
C TYR A 524 41.30 -73.35 -31.71
N ALA A 525 41.62 -74.22 -30.74
CA ALA A 525 41.00 -74.21 -29.42
C ALA A 525 41.23 -72.87 -28.67
N GLU A 526 42.43 -72.27 -28.78
CA GLU A 526 42.71 -70.96 -28.18
C GLU A 526 41.93 -69.82 -28.89
N LEU A 527 41.76 -69.89 -30.21
CA LEU A 527 40.95 -68.96 -30.99
C LEU A 527 39.46 -69.06 -30.63
N ASP A 528 38.90 -70.26 -30.55
CA ASP A 528 37.50 -70.47 -30.11
C ASP A 528 37.28 -69.97 -28.68
N ALA A 529 38.23 -70.20 -27.78
CA ALA A 529 38.19 -69.63 -26.43
C ALA A 529 38.22 -68.09 -26.44
N LYS A 530 38.98 -67.46 -27.35
CA LYS A 530 39.00 -66.00 -27.55
C LYS A 530 37.69 -65.48 -28.13
N PHE A 531 37.14 -66.12 -29.16
CA PHE A 531 35.84 -65.77 -29.75
C PHE A 531 34.70 -65.94 -28.74
N GLY A 532 34.67 -67.02 -27.96
CA GLY A 532 33.68 -67.22 -26.89
C GLY A 532 33.74 -66.13 -25.80
N ARG A 533 34.94 -65.66 -25.43
CA ARG A 533 35.12 -64.51 -24.50
C ARG A 533 34.72 -63.18 -25.13
N LEU A 534 34.91 -63.01 -26.44
CA LEU A 534 34.46 -61.81 -27.16
C LEU A 534 32.92 -61.78 -27.28
N GLN A 535 32.30 -62.88 -27.69
CA GLN A 535 30.84 -63.01 -27.82
C GLN A 535 30.14 -62.79 -26.47
N LYS A 536 30.70 -63.29 -25.35
CA LYS A 536 30.17 -63.03 -24.01
C LYS A 536 30.22 -61.54 -23.64
N ARG A 537 31.35 -60.86 -23.88
CA ARG A 537 31.46 -59.40 -23.63
C ARG A 537 30.56 -58.58 -24.54
N ALA A 538 30.40 -58.96 -25.81
CA ALA A 538 29.48 -58.30 -26.74
C ALA A 538 28.02 -58.44 -26.26
N LYS A 539 27.59 -59.64 -25.86
CA LYS A 539 26.24 -59.87 -25.29
C LYS A 539 26.03 -59.06 -24.00
N GLN A 540 27.03 -59.02 -23.11
CA GLN A 540 26.96 -58.21 -21.89
C GLN A 540 26.83 -56.71 -22.22
N ARG A 541 27.65 -56.17 -23.13
CA ARG A 541 27.57 -54.73 -23.47
C ARG A 541 26.26 -54.37 -24.16
N ILE A 542 25.68 -55.28 -24.96
CA ILE A 542 24.33 -55.09 -25.53
C ILE A 542 23.27 -55.03 -24.42
N GLN A 543 23.36 -55.87 -23.39
CA GLN A 543 22.45 -55.84 -22.24
C GLN A 543 22.63 -54.58 -21.39
N GLU A 544 23.87 -54.12 -21.19
CA GLU A 544 24.17 -52.85 -20.51
C GLU A 544 23.59 -51.66 -21.27
N VAL A 545 23.82 -51.57 -22.59
CA VAL A 545 23.28 -50.49 -23.45
C VAL A 545 21.76 -50.52 -23.52
N GLN A 546 21.13 -51.70 -23.53
CA GLN A 546 19.67 -51.80 -23.45
C GLN A 546 19.16 -51.26 -22.11
N LYS A 547 19.80 -51.59 -20.98
CA LYS A 547 19.42 -51.07 -19.66
C LYS A 547 19.66 -49.57 -19.55
N GLU A 548 20.77 -49.06 -20.09
CA GLU A 548 21.07 -47.62 -20.20
C GLU A 548 19.99 -46.90 -21.02
N LYS A 549 19.52 -47.49 -22.13
CA LYS A 549 18.40 -46.97 -22.93
C LYS A 549 17.09 -46.95 -22.14
N ASP A 550 16.72 -48.08 -21.53
CA ASP A 550 15.44 -48.21 -20.82
C ASP A 550 15.36 -47.24 -19.62
N GLU A 551 16.48 -47.01 -18.92
CA GLU A 551 16.59 -46.02 -17.84
C GLU A 551 16.48 -44.57 -18.33
N VAL A 552 16.96 -44.27 -19.55
CA VAL A 552 16.80 -42.95 -20.19
C VAL A 552 15.36 -42.74 -20.69
N GLU A 553 14.68 -43.76 -21.22
CA GLU A 553 13.28 -43.67 -21.64
C GLU A 553 12.34 -43.42 -20.44
N VAL A 554 12.60 -44.05 -19.28
CA VAL A 554 11.87 -43.76 -18.03
C VAL A 554 12.13 -42.33 -17.53
N GLN A 555 13.35 -41.81 -17.67
CA GLN A 555 13.65 -40.42 -17.33
C GLN A 555 12.97 -39.42 -18.28
N LEU A 556 12.91 -39.74 -19.59
CA LEU A 556 12.27 -38.91 -20.60
C LEU A 556 10.74 -38.85 -20.41
N THR A 557 10.09 -39.98 -20.12
CA THR A 557 8.65 -40.02 -19.83
C THR A 557 8.33 -39.25 -18.54
N ALA A 558 9.09 -39.45 -17.47
CA ALA A 558 8.93 -38.70 -16.22
C ALA A 558 9.22 -37.19 -16.36
N ALA A 559 10.10 -36.78 -17.28
CA ALA A 559 10.31 -35.38 -17.63
C ALA A 559 9.12 -34.80 -18.42
N GLY A 560 8.58 -35.56 -19.38
CA GLY A 560 7.38 -35.21 -20.13
C GLY A 560 6.14 -35.04 -19.26
N GLU A 561 5.90 -35.93 -18.30
CA GLU A 561 4.82 -35.80 -17.32
C GLU A 561 4.96 -34.54 -16.47
N LYS A 562 6.18 -34.23 -15.99
CA LYS A 562 6.46 -33.00 -15.23
C LYS A 562 6.23 -31.74 -16.07
N ALA A 563 6.61 -31.77 -17.35
CA ALA A 563 6.35 -30.67 -18.28
C ALA A 563 4.85 -30.47 -18.54
N ALA A 564 4.09 -31.55 -18.75
CA ALA A 564 2.63 -31.51 -18.88
C ALA A 564 1.94 -30.96 -17.62
N GLN A 565 2.38 -31.39 -16.43
CA GLN A 565 1.89 -30.86 -15.15
C GLN A 565 2.25 -29.38 -14.96
N ALA A 566 3.42 -28.94 -15.40
CA ALA A 566 3.83 -27.53 -15.34
C ALA A 566 2.96 -26.66 -16.29
N LEU A 567 2.73 -27.11 -17.52
CA LEU A 567 1.84 -26.44 -18.48
C LEU A 567 0.39 -26.38 -17.98
N SER A 568 -0.12 -27.45 -17.37
CA SER A 568 -1.45 -27.47 -16.75
C SER A 568 -1.58 -26.46 -15.59
N LYS A 569 -0.56 -26.35 -14.73
CA LYS A 569 -0.52 -25.33 -13.67
C LYS A 569 -0.40 -23.91 -14.23
N GLN A 570 0.39 -23.71 -15.27
CA GLN A 570 0.52 -22.42 -15.96
C GLN A 570 -0.82 -21.97 -16.56
N ALA A 571 -1.57 -22.88 -17.18
CA ALA A 571 -2.91 -22.59 -17.70
C ALA A 571 -3.89 -22.19 -16.58
N ALA A 572 -3.92 -22.94 -15.47
CA ALA A 572 -4.79 -22.60 -14.34
C ALA A 572 -4.49 -21.21 -13.73
N VAL A 573 -3.20 -20.85 -13.60
CA VAL A 573 -2.77 -19.52 -13.14
C VAL A 573 -3.09 -18.43 -14.16
N GLN A 574 -3.04 -18.72 -15.46
CA GLN A 574 -3.45 -17.79 -16.51
C GLN A 574 -4.96 -17.52 -16.46
N ASP A 575 -5.78 -18.56 -16.30
CA ASP A 575 -7.23 -18.41 -16.14
C ASP A 575 -7.59 -17.61 -14.86
N GLU A 576 -6.81 -17.75 -13.79
CA GLU A 576 -6.97 -16.96 -12.55
C GLU A 576 -6.60 -15.50 -12.76
N LEU A 577 -5.49 -15.22 -13.46
CA LEU A 577 -5.06 -13.87 -13.82
C LEU A 577 -6.10 -13.16 -14.70
N ASP A 578 -6.66 -13.85 -15.70
CA ASP A 578 -7.66 -13.25 -16.59
C ASP A 578 -9.04 -13.09 -15.92
N ARG A 579 -9.42 -13.96 -14.99
CA ARG A 579 -10.56 -13.73 -14.09
C ARG A 579 -10.35 -12.51 -13.19
N ALA A 580 -9.17 -12.34 -12.60
CA ALA A 580 -8.84 -11.17 -11.78
C ALA A 580 -8.82 -9.86 -12.59
N ARG A 581 -8.30 -9.90 -13.83
CA ARG A 581 -8.36 -8.77 -14.78
C ARG A 581 -9.80 -8.37 -15.11
N LEU A 582 -10.69 -9.35 -15.35
CA LEU A 582 -12.09 -9.09 -15.65
C LEU A 582 -12.81 -8.44 -14.45
N GLN A 583 -12.59 -8.96 -13.23
CA GLN A 583 -13.12 -8.38 -11.99
C GLN A 583 -12.60 -6.95 -11.75
N ALA A 584 -11.32 -6.69 -11.96
CA ALA A 584 -10.76 -5.33 -11.88
C ALA A 584 -11.37 -4.39 -12.92
N GLY A 585 -11.62 -4.87 -14.15
CA GLY A 585 -12.34 -4.15 -15.19
C GLY A 585 -13.84 -3.92 -14.90
N GLU A 586 -14.44 -4.68 -13.99
CA GLU A 586 -15.80 -4.46 -13.47
C GLU A 586 -15.81 -3.44 -12.34
N ALA A 587 -14.88 -3.55 -11.38
CA ALA A 587 -14.71 -2.57 -10.31
C ALA A 587 -14.40 -1.15 -10.86
N LEU A 588 -13.53 -1.05 -11.88
CA LEU A 588 -13.26 0.22 -12.57
C LEU A 588 -14.50 0.78 -13.28
N ARG A 589 -15.38 -0.07 -13.82
CA ARG A 589 -16.65 0.36 -14.41
C ARG A 589 -17.62 0.88 -13.34
N SER A 590 -17.77 0.20 -12.21
CA SER A 590 -18.56 0.67 -11.06
C SER A 590 -18.09 2.04 -10.58
N LEU A 591 -16.79 2.16 -10.26
CA LEU A 591 -16.18 3.43 -9.83
C LEU A 591 -16.32 4.55 -10.87
N SER A 592 -16.40 4.22 -12.16
CA SER A 592 -16.65 5.23 -13.22
C SER A 592 -18.10 5.71 -13.23
N ALA A 593 -19.07 4.82 -12.97
CA ALA A 593 -20.49 5.15 -12.85
C ALA A 593 -20.75 5.96 -11.56
N GLU A 594 -20.22 5.52 -10.42
CA GLU A 594 -20.27 6.24 -9.14
C GLU A 594 -19.68 7.66 -9.26
N ARG A 595 -18.54 7.81 -9.95
CA ARG A 595 -17.95 9.13 -10.26
C ARG A 595 -18.83 9.97 -11.19
N GLN A 596 -19.63 9.38 -12.05
CA GLN A 596 -20.58 10.09 -12.90
C GLN A 596 -21.82 10.53 -12.09
N GLU A 597 -22.36 9.67 -11.23
CA GLU A 597 -23.46 10.01 -10.33
C GLU A 597 -23.06 11.11 -9.34
N LEU A 598 -21.88 11.03 -8.73
CA LEU A 598 -21.33 12.08 -7.86
C LEU A 598 -21.10 13.41 -8.59
N ARG A 599 -20.81 13.40 -9.90
CA ARG A 599 -20.77 14.64 -10.72
C ARG A 599 -22.17 15.20 -10.96
N LEU A 600 -23.16 14.35 -11.20
CA LEU A 600 -24.55 14.77 -11.40
C LEU A 600 -25.15 15.34 -10.11
N THR A 601 -24.90 14.74 -8.94
CA THR A 601 -25.35 15.30 -7.66
C THR A 601 -24.58 16.58 -7.29
N ASN A 602 -23.26 16.64 -7.53
CA ASN A 602 -22.49 17.87 -7.30
C ASN A 602 -22.92 19.03 -8.20
N ASN A 603 -23.39 18.77 -9.42
CA ASN A 603 -23.96 19.79 -10.29
C ASN A 603 -25.34 20.26 -9.80
N LYS A 604 -26.23 19.35 -9.40
CA LYS A 604 -27.52 19.72 -8.78
C LYS A 604 -27.34 20.57 -7.52
N LEU A 605 -26.40 20.20 -6.64
CA LEU A 605 -26.08 20.98 -5.45
C LEU A 605 -25.54 22.38 -5.78
N LYS A 606 -24.88 22.58 -6.94
CA LYS A 606 -24.50 23.93 -7.40
C LYS A 606 -25.71 24.71 -7.92
N GLU A 607 -26.58 24.06 -8.70
CA GLU A 607 -27.84 24.67 -9.17
C GLU A 607 -28.70 25.12 -7.97
N GLU A 608 -28.84 24.27 -6.94
CA GLU A 608 -29.52 24.57 -5.67
C GLU A 608 -28.84 25.71 -4.89
N ILE A 609 -27.49 25.75 -4.82
CA ILE A 609 -26.74 26.85 -4.19
C ILE A 609 -26.91 28.16 -4.97
N GLU A 610 -26.95 28.13 -6.31
CA GLU A 610 -27.18 29.30 -7.14
C GLU A 610 -28.63 29.80 -7.06
N ASP A 611 -29.61 28.90 -6.93
CA ASP A 611 -31.01 29.24 -6.63
C ASP A 611 -31.12 29.93 -5.26
N VAL A 612 -30.49 29.38 -4.21
CA VAL A 612 -30.44 29.98 -2.88
C VAL A 612 -29.75 31.34 -2.89
N ARG A 613 -28.64 31.51 -3.63
CA ARG A 613 -27.98 32.81 -3.80
C ARG A 613 -28.90 33.84 -4.45
N ARG A 614 -29.58 33.49 -5.55
CA ARG A 614 -30.54 34.39 -6.21
C ARG A 614 -31.72 34.77 -5.29
N VAL A 615 -32.14 33.89 -4.38
CA VAL A 615 -33.13 34.20 -3.34
C VAL A 615 -32.59 35.11 -2.23
N LEU A 616 -31.31 34.97 -1.85
CA LEU A 616 -30.65 35.85 -0.88
C LEU A 616 -30.42 37.25 -1.46
N GLU A 617 -29.89 37.37 -2.67
CA GLU A 617 -29.70 38.63 -3.40
C GLU A 617 -31.04 39.41 -3.50
N ALA A 618 -32.15 38.73 -3.81
CA ALA A 618 -33.47 39.33 -3.83
C ALA A 618 -33.96 39.80 -2.44
N LYS A 619 -33.62 39.07 -1.35
CA LYS A 619 -33.92 39.51 0.02
C LYS A 619 -33.06 40.69 0.45
N GLU A 620 -31.78 40.72 0.09
CA GLU A 620 -30.87 41.83 0.35
C GLU A 620 -31.31 43.11 -0.36
N HIS A 621 -31.73 43.01 -1.62
CA HIS A 621 -32.36 44.13 -2.33
C HIS A 621 -33.56 44.67 -1.56
N ASN A 622 -34.52 43.81 -1.20
CA ASN A 622 -35.74 44.21 -0.48
C ASN A 622 -35.45 44.79 0.92
N LEU A 623 -34.42 44.29 1.61
CA LEU A 623 -33.94 44.86 2.88
C LEU A 623 -33.27 46.22 2.68
N SER A 624 -32.50 46.42 1.60
CA SER A 624 -31.87 47.71 1.28
C SER A 624 -32.92 48.77 0.96
N GLU A 625 -33.97 48.42 0.21
CA GLU A 625 -35.11 49.30 -0.08
C GLU A 625 -35.93 49.60 1.19
N SER A 626 -36.14 48.60 2.05
CA SER A 626 -36.80 48.79 3.35
C SER A 626 -35.99 49.74 4.26
N ARG A 627 -34.65 49.63 4.28
CA ARG A 627 -33.76 50.54 5.00
C ARG A 627 -33.80 51.96 4.44
N ARG A 628 -33.84 52.13 3.10
CA ARG A 628 -34.03 53.43 2.44
C ARG A 628 -35.34 54.09 2.91
N ILE A 629 -36.46 53.36 2.81
CA ILE A 629 -37.79 53.85 3.21
C ILE A 629 -37.86 54.17 4.71
N ALA A 630 -37.13 53.44 5.56
CA ALA A 630 -37.00 53.79 6.98
C ALA A 630 -36.25 55.13 7.15
N SER A 631 -35.06 55.28 6.55
CA SER A 631 -34.28 56.53 6.65
C SER A 631 -35.00 57.76 6.10
N GLU A 632 -35.82 57.60 5.05
CA GLU A 632 -36.67 58.67 4.52
C GLU A 632 -37.76 59.09 5.51
N LYS A 633 -38.31 58.15 6.29
CA LYS A 633 -39.27 58.46 7.36
C LYS A 633 -38.61 59.08 8.59
N ASP A 634 -37.42 58.62 8.96
CA ASP A 634 -36.65 59.19 10.08
C ASP A 634 -36.26 60.64 9.78
N GLN A 635 -35.88 60.96 8.53
CA GLN A 635 -35.64 62.34 8.10
C GLN A 635 -36.91 63.19 8.20
N ILE A 636 -38.06 62.71 7.72
CA ILE A 636 -39.35 63.42 7.85
C ILE A 636 -39.70 63.67 9.32
N ALA A 637 -39.44 62.71 10.21
CA ALA A 637 -39.68 62.87 11.65
C ALA A 637 -38.76 63.94 12.27
N LEU A 638 -37.49 64.02 11.85
CA LEU A 638 -36.56 65.08 12.27
C LEU A 638 -36.98 66.46 11.76
N GLU A 639 -37.45 66.55 10.51
CA GLU A 639 -37.97 67.82 9.94
C GLU A 639 -39.24 68.28 10.67
N MET A 640 -40.15 67.37 11.03
CA MET A 640 -41.32 67.67 11.86
C MET A 640 -40.93 68.12 13.28
N ALA A 641 -39.94 67.47 13.90
CA ALA A 641 -39.45 67.87 15.24
C ALA A 641 -38.78 69.25 15.23
N ALA A 642 -38.08 69.60 14.15
CA ALA A 642 -37.50 70.93 13.97
C ALA A 642 -38.58 72.02 13.85
N GLN A 643 -39.62 71.80 13.04
CA GLN A 643 -40.76 72.71 12.91
C GLN A 643 -41.53 72.90 14.22
N LEU A 644 -41.70 71.81 15.00
CA LEU A 644 -42.36 71.87 16.30
C LEU A 644 -41.54 72.75 17.27
N LYS A 645 -40.22 72.55 17.35
CA LYS A 645 -39.32 73.36 18.18
C LYS A 645 -39.24 74.83 17.76
N GLU A 646 -39.33 75.12 16.46
CA GLU A 646 -39.46 76.51 15.98
C GLU A 646 -40.76 77.14 16.49
N SER A 647 -41.88 76.39 16.44
CA SER A 647 -43.15 76.87 16.98
C SER A 647 -43.12 77.08 18.50
N GLU A 648 -42.44 76.22 19.27
CA GLU A 648 -42.25 76.39 20.71
C GLU A 648 -41.46 77.67 21.02
N SER A 649 -40.37 77.93 20.31
CA SER A 649 -39.56 79.14 20.50
C SER A 649 -40.34 80.44 20.21
N ILE A 650 -41.26 80.42 19.22
CA ILE A 650 -42.17 81.53 18.94
C ILE A 650 -43.16 81.75 20.11
N HIS A 651 -43.65 80.68 20.75
CA HIS A 651 -44.51 80.79 21.94
C HIS A 651 -43.74 81.31 23.17
N GLU A 652 -42.50 80.86 23.39
CA GLU A 652 -41.64 81.38 24.47
C GLU A 652 -41.36 82.88 24.30
N ALA A 653 -41.08 83.33 23.08
CA ALA A 653 -40.87 84.75 22.78
C ALA A 653 -42.14 85.59 23.06
N ALA A 654 -43.32 85.08 22.70
CA ALA A 654 -44.60 85.74 23.00
C ALA A 654 -44.90 85.79 24.51
N LEU A 655 -44.55 84.75 25.26
CA LEU A 655 -44.66 84.73 26.73
C LEU A 655 -43.70 85.72 27.40
N LEU A 656 -42.49 85.91 26.85
CA LEU A 656 -41.53 86.90 27.34
C LEU A 656 -42.00 88.34 27.13
N ASP A 657 -42.49 88.69 25.95
CA ASP A 657 -43.10 90.00 25.66
C ASP A 657 -44.33 90.28 26.54
N LEU A 658 -45.19 89.27 26.74
CA LEU A 658 -46.31 89.35 27.68
C LEU A 658 -45.84 89.58 29.13
N LYS A 659 -44.73 88.96 29.55
CA LYS A 659 -44.14 89.13 30.89
C LYS A 659 -43.53 90.52 31.07
N GLU A 660 -42.83 91.06 30.07
CA GLU A 660 -42.28 92.42 30.12
C GLU A 660 -43.38 93.49 30.19
N LYS A 661 -44.50 93.29 29.48
CA LYS A 661 -45.69 94.14 29.56
C LYS A 661 -46.30 94.16 30.97
N HIS A 662 -46.41 93.01 31.63
CA HIS A 662 -46.86 92.95 33.03
C HIS A 662 -45.86 93.60 33.99
N GLN A 663 -44.55 93.44 33.77
CA GLN A 663 -43.52 94.03 34.64
C GLN A 663 -43.61 95.57 34.68
N LYS A 664 -43.86 96.22 33.55
CA LYS A 664 -44.02 97.69 33.49
C LYS A 664 -45.22 98.17 34.33
N VAL A 665 -46.36 97.48 34.25
CA VAL A 665 -47.54 97.79 35.07
C VAL A 665 -47.24 97.61 36.58
N VAL A 666 -46.44 96.60 36.94
CA VAL A 666 -46.00 96.39 38.32
C VAL A 666 -45.10 97.53 38.82
N ASP A 667 -44.24 98.08 37.97
CA ASP A 667 -43.34 99.18 38.35
C ASP A 667 -44.06 100.54 38.42
N ASP A 668 -45.04 100.79 37.55
CA ASP A 668 -45.95 101.95 37.68
C ASP A 668 -46.75 101.90 39.00
N LEU A 669 -47.20 100.71 39.42
CA LEU A 669 -47.89 100.52 40.71
C LEU A 669 -46.97 100.74 41.91
N LYS A 670 -45.70 100.30 41.85
CA LYS A 670 -44.70 100.57 42.91
C LYS A 670 -44.50 102.07 43.16
N ALA A 671 -44.56 102.88 42.11
CA ALA A 671 -44.43 104.34 42.24
C ALA A 671 -45.57 104.96 43.07
N GLN A 672 -46.78 104.39 43.03
CA GLN A 672 -47.91 104.83 43.85
C GLN A 672 -47.86 104.31 45.30
N VAL A 673 -47.19 103.18 45.55
CA VAL A 673 -47.03 102.60 46.90
C VAL A 673 -46.04 103.40 47.77
N ALA A 674 -45.14 104.19 47.17
CA ALA A 674 -44.16 104.99 47.91
C ALA A 674 -44.80 106.03 48.86
N ASP A 675 -45.90 106.67 48.46
CA ASP A 675 -46.68 107.59 49.31
C ASP A 675 -47.57 106.86 50.34
N GLY A 676 -47.71 105.53 50.21
CA GLY A 676 -48.56 104.69 51.07
C GLY A 676 -47.88 104.12 52.32
N LEU A 677 -46.57 104.37 52.53
CA LEU A 677 -45.76 103.76 53.60
C LEU A 677 -45.99 104.37 55.01
N ALA A 678 -47.22 104.77 55.31
CA ALA A 678 -47.67 105.08 56.68
C ALA A 678 -48.16 103.83 57.44
N ASP A 679 -48.80 102.88 56.74
CA ASP A 679 -49.49 101.72 57.34
C ASP A 679 -48.57 100.48 57.53
N SER A 680 -47.41 100.70 58.14
CA SER A 680 -46.28 99.75 58.21
C SER A 680 -46.54 98.43 58.97
N THR A 681 -47.66 98.30 59.69
CA THR A 681 -47.87 97.24 60.70
C THR A 681 -48.23 95.83 60.18
N LYS A 682 -48.39 95.62 58.86
CA LYS A 682 -48.70 94.28 58.28
C LYS A 682 -47.52 93.54 57.67
N LEU A 683 -46.37 94.19 57.47
CA LEU A 683 -45.20 93.58 56.80
C LEU A 683 -44.40 92.61 57.68
N VAL A 684 -44.58 92.66 59.00
CA VAL A 684 -43.82 91.83 59.96
C VAL A 684 -44.17 90.34 59.81
N GLU A 685 -45.45 90.01 59.67
CA GLU A 685 -45.93 88.63 59.56
C GLU A 685 -45.44 87.95 58.26
N THR A 686 -45.38 88.70 57.15
CA THR A 686 -44.87 88.19 55.87
C THR A 686 -43.37 87.88 55.88
N ILE A 687 -42.58 88.56 56.71
CA ILE A 687 -41.13 88.31 56.81
C ILE A 687 -40.87 86.98 57.54
N SER A 688 -41.61 86.70 58.62
CA SER A 688 -41.49 85.42 59.35
C SER A 688 -41.88 84.21 58.49
N ALA A 689 -42.89 84.34 57.61
CA ALA A 689 -43.26 83.28 56.68
C ALA A 689 -42.14 82.95 55.67
N LEU A 690 -41.47 83.96 55.11
CA LEU A 690 -40.37 83.77 54.15
C LEU A 690 -39.10 83.20 54.81
N GLN A 691 -38.84 83.52 56.09
CA GLN A 691 -37.74 82.91 56.84
C GLN A 691 -37.97 81.42 57.12
N ALA A 692 -39.23 80.98 57.30
CA ALA A 692 -39.57 79.56 57.39
C ALA A 692 -39.40 78.83 56.05
N GLU A 693 -39.74 79.45 54.91
CA GLU A 693 -39.49 78.83 53.60
C GLU A 693 -37.99 78.69 53.30
N LEU A 694 -37.17 79.68 53.67
CA LEU A 694 -35.72 79.67 53.45
C LEU A 694 -35.05 78.45 54.10
N SER A 695 -35.32 78.19 55.38
CA SER A 695 -34.71 77.07 56.10
C SER A 695 -35.11 75.70 55.54
N THR A 696 -36.32 75.56 54.98
CA THR A 696 -36.71 74.33 54.27
C THR A 696 -35.98 74.11 52.94
N LYS A 697 -35.46 75.18 52.33
CA LYS A 697 -34.62 75.11 51.12
C LYS A 697 -33.16 74.87 51.44
N GLU A 698 -32.66 75.45 52.54
CA GLU A 698 -31.33 75.13 53.09
C GLU A 698 -31.23 73.65 53.49
N ALA A 699 -32.26 73.10 54.14
CA ALA A 699 -32.35 71.67 54.46
C ALA A 699 -32.30 70.78 53.20
N LYS A 700 -33.05 71.12 52.16
CA LYS A 700 -33.06 70.37 50.88
C LYS A 700 -31.75 70.47 50.11
N LEU A 701 -31.01 71.58 50.23
CA LEU A 701 -29.66 71.66 49.67
C LEU A 701 -28.70 70.72 50.41
N ALA A 702 -28.76 70.66 51.75
CA ALA A 702 -27.96 69.72 52.53
C ALA A 702 -28.27 68.24 52.19
N GLU A 703 -29.55 67.89 51.94
CA GLU A 703 -29.94 66.55 51.46
C GLU A 703 -29.36 66.23 50.08
N LEU A 704 -29.35 67.19 49.15
CA LEU A 704 -28.77 67.02 47.80
C LEU A 704 -27.24 66.95 47.81
N GLU A 705 -26.57 67.71 48.68
CA GLU A 705 -25.12 67.62 48.90
C GLU A 705 -24.74 66.27 49.53
N ALA A 706 -25.52 65.79 50.51
CA ALA A 706 -25.34 64.46 51.09
C ALA A 706 -25.50 63.36 50.02
N ALA A 707 -26.59 63.38 49.24
CA ALA A 707 -26.85 62.39 48.20
C ALA A 707 -25.78 62.38 47.11
N SER A 708 -25.38 63.55 46.59
CA SER A 708 -24.33 63.65 45.57
C SER A 708 -22.95 63.26 46.08
N SER A 709 -22.61 63.56 47.34
CA SER A 709 -21.37 63.06 47.96
C SER A 709 -21.33 61.53 48.08
N GLY A 710 -22.46 60.91 48.45
CA GLY A 710 -22.61 59.45 48.49
C GLY A 710 -22.46 58.80 47.11
N GLU A 711 -23.01 59.43 46.06
CA GLU A 711 -22.83 58.97 44.68
C GLU A 711 -21.38 59.12 44.20
N VAL A 712 -20.69 60.22 44.51
CA VAL A 712 -19.27 60.39 44.18
C VAL A 712 -18.41 59.30 44.85
N VAL A 713 -18.70 58.95 46.11
CA VAL A 713 -18.02 57.84 46.80
C VAL A 713 -18.35 56.49 46.15
N ARG A 714 -19.61 56.24 45.78
CA ARG A 714 -20.05 55.02 45.07
C ARG A 714 -19.36 54.86 43.72
N LEU A 715 -19.27 55.93 42.92
CA LEU A 715 -18.60 55.95 41.63
C LEU A 715 -17.08 55.82 41.77
N GLY A 716 -16.48 56.43 42.79
CA GLY A 716 -15.07 56.24 43.13
C GLY A 716 -14.74 54.79 43.48
N ALA A 717 -15.55 54.14 44.31
CA ALA A 717 -15.40 52.72 44.63
C ALA A 717 -15.58 51.82 43.40
N SER A 718 -16.55 52.12 42.54
CA SER A 718 -16.77 51.40 41.28
C SER A 718 -15.60 51.55 40.30
N LEU A 719 -14.99 52.74 40.23
CA LEU A 719 -13.82 53.01 39.39
C LEU A 719 -12.58 52.26 39.89
N GLU A 720 -12.35 52.23 41.20
CA GLU A 720 -11.19 51.54 41.76
C GLU A 720 -11.34 50.01 41.69
N ALA A 721 -12.55 49.48 41.80
CA ALA A 721 -12.85 48.08 41.48
C ALA A 721 -12.58 47.75 40.00
N ALA A 722 -13.04 48.60 39.07
CA ALA A 722 -12.81 48.42 37.64
C ALA A 722 -11.32 48.45 37.26
N LYS A 723 -10.53 49.37 37.84
CA LYS A 723 -9.06 49.38 37.69
C LYS A 723 -8.41 48.11 38.22
N GLY A 724 -8.89 47.58 39.36
CA GLY A 724 -8.41 46.32 39.92
C GLY A 724 -8.59 45.14 38.96
N GLU A 725 -9.77 45.05 38.31
CA GLU A 725 -10.03 44.04 37.27
C GLU A 725 -9.17 44.24 36.02
N VAL A 726 -8.97 45.48 35.54
CA VAL A 726 -8.05 45.76 34.43
C VAL A 726 -6.63 45.30 34.77
N SER A 727 -6.11 45.64 35.95
CA SER A 727 -4.78 45.19 36.40
C SER A 727 -4.67 43.68 36.60
N ARG A 728 -5.79 42.98 36.89
CA ARG A 728 -5.83 41.51 36.93
C ARG A 728 -5.74 40.92 35.52
N LEU A 729 -6.53 41.44 34.58
CA LEU A 729 -6.53 41.02 33.18
C LEU A 729 -5.18 41.28 32.48
N GLU A 730 -4.52 42.41 32.75
CA GLU A 730 -3.15 42.69 32.28
C GLU A 730 -2.14 41.63 32.76
N GLN A 731 -2.23 41.22 34.02
CA GLN A 731 -1.36 40.16 34.57
C GLN A 731 -1.69 38.77 34.02
N GLU A 732 -2.96 38.49 33.71
CA GLU A 732 -3.37 37.22 33.12
C GLU A 732 -2.94 37.13 31.66
N HIS A 733 -3.18 38.16 30.85
CA HIS A 733 -2.69 38.24 29.47
C HIS A 733 -1.16 38.14 29.40
N LYS A 734 -0.44 38.76 30.34
CA LYS A 734 1.03 38.63 30.41
C LYS A 734 1.48 37.19 30.73
N LYS A 735 0.85 36.50 31.69
CA LYS A 735 1.14 35.09 31.98
C LYS A 735 0.84 34.22 30.77
N GLU A 736 -0.26 34.49 30.07
CA GLU A 736 -0.62 33.79 28.84
C GLU A 736 0.43 34.01 27.74
N GLN A 737 0.90 35.25 27.55
CA GLN A 737 1.98 35.58 26.61
C GLN A 737 3.28 34.84 26.96
N GLU A 738 3.65 34.74 28.24
CA GLU A 738 4.81 33.96 28.71
C GLU A 738 4.62 32.44 28.47
N LEU A 739 3.41 31.90 28.64
CA LEU A 739 3.07 30.52 28.30
C LEU A 739 3.16 30.26 26.78
N TRP A 740 2.60 31.14 25.95
CA TRP A 740 2.71 31.05 24.50
C TRP A 740 4.17 31.14 24.04
N GLN A 741 4.96 32.07 24.57
CA GLN A 741 6.40 32.17 24.29
C GLN A 741 7.15 30.89 24.67
N THR A 742 6.94 30.35 25.88
CA THR A 742 7.61 29.09 26.26
C THR A 742 7.10 27.86 25.49
N SER A 743 5.89 27.90 24.93
CA SER A 743 5.40 26.86 24.01
C SER A 743 6.09 26.95 22.64
N LEU A 744 6.23 28.16 22.09
CA LEU A 744 6.94 28.42 20.84
C LEU A 744 8.42 28.06 20.95
N GLU A 745 9.07 28.37 22.07
CA GLU A 745 10.48 28.02 22.30
C GLU A 745 10.69 26.49 22.35
N LYS A 746 9.75 25.74 22.97
CA LYS A 746 9.76 24.27 22.95
C LYS A 746 9.51 23.70 21.55
N LEU A 747 8.64 24.33 20.75
CA LEU A 747 8.34 23.90 19.38
C LEU A 747 9.51 24.19 18.42
N LYS A 748 10.12 25.38 18.49
CA LYS A 748 11.36 25.70 17.76
C LYS A 748 12.45 24.68 18.09
N LYS A 749 12.69 24.40 19.37
CA LYS A 749 13.71 23.41 19.75
C LYS A 749 13.39 22.02 19.22
N LYS A 750 12.13 21.55 19.30
CA LYS A 750 11.72 20.28 18.67
C LYS A 750 11.98 20.26 17.16
N LEU A 751 11.74 21.38 16.47
CA LEU A 751 12.02 21.53 15.04
C LEU A 751 13.54 21.44 14.78
N GLU A 752 14.35 22.20 15.51
CA GLU A 752 15.82 22.17 15.43
C GLU A 752 16.39 20.76 15.70
N ASP A 753 15.94 20.09 16.77
CA ASP A 753 16.31 18.72 17.11
C ASP A 753 15.93 17.75 15.97
N SER A 754 14.75 17.93 15.34
CA SER A 754 14.30 17.09 14.21
C SER A 754 15.05 17.37 12.89
N GLU A 755 15.37 18.63 12.60
CA GLU A 755 16.20 19.03 11.46
C GLU A 755 17.63 18.49 11.59
N LEU A 756 18.19 18.48 12.81
CA LEU A 756 19.50 17.88 13.08
C LEU A 756 19.48 16.36 12.88
N ALA A 757 18.40 15.67 13.27
CA ALA A 757 18.22 14.24 13.01
C ALA A 757 18.06 13.94 11.51
N LEU A 758 17.28 14.73 10.77
CA LEU A 758 17.18 14.61 9.31
C LEU A 758 18.54 14.81 8.63
N ARG A 759 19.27 15.89 8.98
CA ARG A 759 20.62 16.14 8.45
C ARG A 759 21.66 15.10 8.90
N GLN A 760 21.40 14.30 9.94
CA GLN A 760 22.19 13.11 10.28
C GLN A 760 21.86 11.99 9.30
N HIS A 761 20.60 11.60 9.14
CA HIS A 761 20.20 10.55 8.21
C HIS A 761 20.53 10.84 6.73
N GLU A 762 20.50 12.11 6.30
CA GLU A 762 20.99 12.53 4.98
C GLU A 762 22.49 12.25 4.80
N ARG A 763 23.31 12.49 5.84
CA ARG A 763 24.74 12.16 5.81
C ARG A 763 24.96 10.66 5.89
N ASP A 764 24.30 9.95 6.80
CA ASP A 764 24.41 8.50 6.95
C ASP A 764 24.07 7.79 5.63
N THR A 765 22.99 8.22 4.94
CA THR A 765 22.59 7.65 3.65
C THR A 765 23.51 8.07 2.49
N ALA A 766 24.11 9.25 2.51
CA ALA A 766 25.15 9.64 1.56
C ALA A 766 26.45 8.82 1.75
N GLU A 767 26.88 8.60 3.01
CA GLU A 767 28.02 7.74 3.34
C GLU A 767 27.79 6.30 2.88
N MET A 768 26.62 5.72 3.15
CA MET A 768 26.27 4.38 2.65
C MET A 768 26.21 4.30 1.11
N ARG A 769 25.74 5.36 0.42
CA ARG A 769 25.77 5.42 -1.06
C ARG A 769 27.20 5.43 -1.59
N THR A 770 28.06 6.32 -1.09
CA THR A 770 29.47 6.41 -1.54
C THR A 770 30.26 5.14 -1.23
N GLN A 771 29.96 4.44 -0.13
CA GLN A 771 30.52 3.11 0.15
C GLN A 771 30.12 2.10 -0.92
N LEU A 772 28.82 1.96 -1.22
CA LEU A 772 28.30 1.04 -2.26
C LEU A 772 28.81 1.38 -3.66
N GLU A 773 28.91 2.67 -4.01
CA GLU A 773 29.51 3.14 -5.26
C GLU A 773 30.99 2.71 -5.36
N SER A 774 31.75 2.84 -4.26
CA SER A 774 33.14 2.37 -4.21
C SER A 774 33.26 0.84 -4.36
N GLU A 775 32.27 0.06 -3.91
CA GLU A 775 32.24 -1.39 -4.08
C GLU A 775 31.87 -1.77 -5.51
N LEU A 776 30.83 -1.15 -6.08
CA LEU A 776 30.46 -1.33 -7.48
C LEU A 776 31.63 -1.00 -8.41
N GLU A 777 32.40 0.05 -8.12
CA GLU A 777 33.55 0.43 -8.92
C GLU A 777 34.70 -0.59 -8.81
N LYS A 778 35.01 -1.09 -7.61
CA LYS A 778 35.94 -2.23 -7.42
C LYS A 778 35.47 -3.49 -8.20
N LYS A 779 34.16 -3.76 -8.27
CA LYS A 779 33.60 -4.88 -9.04
C LYS A 779 33.69 -4.64 -10.56
N ARG A 780 33.45 -3.42 -11.06
CA ARG A 780 33.65 -3.06 -12.47
C ARG A 780 35.11 -3.23 -12.89
N GLN A 781 36.05 -2.76 -12.07
CA GLN A 781 37.48 -2.91 -12.33
C GLN A 781 37.88 -4.38 -12.39
N ALA A 782 37.45 -5.20 -11.43
CA ALA A 782 37.66 -6.66 -11.46
C ALA A 782 37.04 -7.33 -12.71
N LEU A 783 35.83 -6.92 -13.12
CA LEU A 783 35.20 -7.43 -14.34
C LEU A 783 36.00 -7.05 -15.60
N SER A 784 36.49 -5.82 -15.68
CA SER A 784 37.30 -5.35 -16.81
C SER A 784 38.64 -6.07 -16.92
N ALA A 785 39.26 -6.41 -15.79
CA ALA A 785 40.47 -7.25 -15.75
C ALA A 785 40.18 -8.65 -16.30
N VAL A 786 39.12 -9.32 -15.82
CA VAL A 786 38.71 -10.65 -16.31
C VAL A 786 38.34 -10.62 -17.81
N GLN A 787 37.75 -9.53 -18.31
CA GLN A 787 37.48 -9.35 -19.74
C GLN A 787 38.77 -9.18 -20.56
N SER A 788 39.76 -8.45 -20.03
CA SER A 788 41.08 -8.32 -20.64
C SER A 788 41.84 -9.65 -20.67
N ASP A 789 41.82 -10.41 -19.57
CA ASP A 789 42.45 -11.71 -19.45
C ASP A 789 41.78 -12.74 -20.38
N LEU A 790 40.46 -12.72 -20.51
CA LEU A 790 39.71 -13.54 -21.46
C LEU A 790 40.03 -13.19 -22.91
N ALA A 791 40.16 -11.90 -23.24
CA ALA A 791 40.57 -11.46 -24.57
C ALA A 791 42.02 -11.93 -24.90
N ALA A 792 42.94 -11.81 -23.94
CA ALA A 792 44.31 -12.30 -24.09
C ALA A 792 44.38 -13.83 -24.22
N ALA A 793 43.56 -14.57 -23.46
CA ALA A 793 43.46 -16.03 -23.57
C ALA A 793 42.88 -16.47 -24.92
N ASN A 794 41.85 -15.77 -25.42
CA ASN A 794 41.29 -16.02 -26.75
C ASN A 794 42.31 -15.72 -27.87
N GLU A 795 43.11 -14.65 -27.73
CA GLU A 795 44.18 -14.37 -28.70
C GLU A 795 45.29 -15.43 -28.66
N GLN A 796 45.67 -15.91 -27.47
CA GLN A 796 46.60 -17.02 -27.31
C GLN A 796 46.05 -18.31 -27.92
N ALA A 797 44.78 -18.63 -27.70
CA ALA A 797 44.12 -19.79 -28.32
C ALA A 797 44.10 -19.68 -29.85
N ALA A 798 43.80 -18.50 -30.41
CA ALA A 798 43.83 -18.26 -31.86
C ALA A 798 45.26 -18.39 -32.45
N ARG A 799 46.27 -17.86 -31.75
CA ARG A 799 47.69 -18.05 -32.12
C ARG A 799 48.07 -19.54 -32.13
N VAL A 800 47.74 -20.28 -31.07
CA VAL A 800 48.00 -21.73 -30.98
C VAL A 800 47.23 -22.52 -32.05
N ALA A 801 46.01 -22.12 -32.42
CA ALA A 801 45.25 -22.76 -33.50
C ALA A 801 45.93 -22.53 -34.86
N ASN A 802 46.41 -21.32 -35.13
CA ASN A 802 47.17 -20.98 -36.34
C ASN A 802 48.53 -21.70 -36.39
N ASP A 803 49.24 -21.77 -35.26
CA ASP A 803 50.49 -22.53 -35.14
C ASP A 803 50.24 -24.03 -35.38
N LEU A 804 49.17 -24.61 -34.82
CA LEU A 804 48.76 -25.99 -35.06
C LEU A 804 48.34 -26.23 -36.52
N ALA A 805 47.64 -25.30 -37.17
CA ALA A 805 47.30 -25.39 -38.59
C ALA A 805 48.57 -25.34 -39.46
N SER A 806 49.49 -24.40 -39.18
CA SER A 806 50.78 -24.32 -39.87
C SER A 806 51.66 -25.55 -39.61
N TYR A 807 51.52 -26.19 -38.44
CA TYR A 807 52.20 -27.45 -38.10
C TYR A 807 51.57 -28.62 -38.86
N LYS A 808 50.23 -28.76 -38.90
CA LYS A 808 49.51 -29.74 -39.74
C LYS A 808 49.97 -29.64 -41.20
N VAL A 809 49.94 -28.45 -41.80
CA VAL A 809 50.38 -28.24 -43.20
C VAL A 809 51.84 -28.62 -43.41
N ARG A 810 52.74 -28.22 -42.51
CA ARG A 810 54.16 -28.62 -42.56
C ARG A 810 54.36 -30.13 -42.39
N ALA A 811 53.58 -30.78 -41.52
CA ALA A 811 53.62 -32.21 -41.29
C ALA A 811 53.10 -33.00 -42.50
N TYR A 812 52.01 -32.57 -43.14
CA TYR A 812 51.50 -33.18 -44.37
C TYR A 812 52.46 -33.01 -45.54
N ALA A 813 53.07 -31.82 -45.71
CA ALA A 813 54.09 -31.60 -46.74
C ALA A 813 55.37 -32.43 -46.49
N LEU A 814 55.76 -32.60 -45.22
CA LEU A 814 56.85 -33.51 -44.84
C LEU A 814 56.48 -34.98 -45.03
N LEU A 815 55.23 -35.38 -44.79
CA LEU A 815 54.73 -36.74 -45.04
C LEU A 815 54.73 -37.08 -46.52
N GLN A 816 54.11 -36.27 -47.38
CA GLN A 816 54.12 -36.50 -48.84
C GLN A 816 55.56 -36.54 -49.40
N ARG A 817 56.43 -35.65 -48.92
CA ARG A 817 57.86 -35.68 -49.26
C ARG A 817 58.55 -36.94 -48.74
N LYS A 818 58.22 -37.40 -47.52
CA LYS A 818 58.75 -38.64 -46.97
C LYS A 818 58.19 -39.88 -47.64
N GLU A 819 56.97 -39.87 -48.16
CA GLU A 819 56.40 -40.97 -48.94
C GLU A 819 57.10 -41.09 -50.30
N ALA A 820 57.44 -39.96 -50.93
CA ALA A 820 58.32 -39.92 -52.09
C ALA A 820 59.74 -40.44 -51.76
N GLU A 821 60.38 -39.97 -50.68
CA GLU A 821 61.72 -40.42 -50.27
C GLU A 821 61.72 -41.91 -49.83
N LEU A 822 60.68 -42.39 -49.14
CA LEU A 822 60.48 -43.79 -48.73
C LEU A 822 59.97 -44.69 -49.87
N SER A 823 59.69 -44.14 -51.06
CA SER A 823 59.58 -44.97 -52.27
C SER A 823 60.94 -45.46 -52.77
N ALA A 824 62.02 -44.71 -52.45
CA ALA A 824 63.39 -45.00 -52.86
C ALA A 824 64.26 -45.67 -51.78
N ALA A 825 63.85 -45.62 -50.51
CA ALA A 825 64.59 -46.19 -49.38
C ALA A 825 63.66 -46.95 -48.41
N LYS A 826 63.55 -48.27 -48.59
CA LYS A 826 62.76 -49.18 -47.74
C LYS A 826 63.62 -50.35 -47.26
N ASP A 827 63.64 -50.56 -45.94
CA ASP A 827 63.26 -51.83 -45.29
C ASP A 827 63.71 -51.95 -43.81
N VAL A 828 64.59 -51.08 -43.27
CA VAL A 828 65.14 -51.25 -41.90
C VAL A 828 64.75 -50.16 -40.89
N GLU A 829 65.03 -48.88 -41.13
CA GLU A 829 64.89 -47.85 -40.07
C GLU A 829 63.44 -47.54 -39.66
N LEU A 830 62.46 -47.80 -40.54
CA LEU A 830 61.04 -47.50 -40.32
C LEU A 830 60.46 -48.22 -39.09
N VAL A 831 60.86 -49.46 -38.85
CA VAL A 831 60.29 -50.32 -37.78
C VAL A 831 60.67 -49.78 -36.40
N ALA A 832 61.92 -49.35 -36.22
CA ALA A 832 62.40 -48.82 -34.95
C ALA A 832 61.73 -47.48 -34.59
N ALA A 833 61.53 -46.60 -35.57
CA ALA A 833 60.84 -45.32 -35.38
C ALA A 833 59.36 -45.51 -35.01
N GLN A 834 58.66 -46.45 -35.66
CA GLN A 834 57.26 -46.76 -35.37
C GLN A 834 57.10 -47.34 -33.95
N GLU A 835 58.00 -48.23 -33.51
CA GLU A 835 57.97 -48.73 -32.13
C GLU A 835 58.20 -47.65 -31.07
N ALA A 836 59.01 -46.62 -31.36
CA ALA A 836 59.24 -45.51 -30.44
C ALA A 836 57.98 -44.63 -30.32
N ALA A 837 57.42 -44.17 -31.44
CA ALA A 837 56.21 -43.35 -31.48
C ALA A 837 55.02 -44.04 -30.81
N LEU A 838 54.86 -45.36 -30.99
CA LEU A 838 53.79 -46.14 -30.36
C LEU A 838 53.99 -46.32 -28.83
N LYS A 839 55.22 -46.18 -28.32
CA LYS A 839 55.53 -46.15 -26.87
C LYS A 839 55.40 -44.74 -26.26
N GLU A 840 55.47 -43.71 -27.09
CA GLU A 840 55.28 -42.30 -26.70
C GLU A 840 53.78 -41.96 -26.65
N ALA A 841 53.03 -42.18 -27.74
CA ALA A 841 51.59 -41.98 -27.78
C ALA A 841 50.81 -42.79 -26.73
N LYS A 842 51.34 -43.95 -26.28
CA LYS A 842 50.78 -44.73 -25.16
C LYS A 842 51.01 -44.09 -23.79
N ARG A 843 52.07 -43.31 -23.60
CA ARG A 843 52.26 -42.49 -22.39
C ARG A 843 51.36 -41.27 -22.43
N ASP A 844 51.25 -40.60 -23.56
CA ASP A 844 50.45 -39.38 -23.70
C ASP A 844 48.95 -39.68 -23.53
N ALA A 845 48.47 -40.78 -24.12
CA ALA A 845 47.12 -41.27 -23.88
C ALA A 845 46.86 -41.65 -22.41
N ALA A 846 47.88 -42.15 -21.69
CA ALA A 846 47.78 -42.44 -20.27
C ALA A 846 47.76 -41.15 -19.42
N ALA A 847 48.62 -40.17 -19.73
CA ALA A 847 48.65 -38.87 -19.08
C ALA A 847 47.32 -38.11 -19.26
N ALA A 848 46.85 -37.96 -20.51
CA ALA A 848 45.55 -37.38 -20.81
C ALA A 848 44.38 -38.13 -20.15
N SER A 849 44.51 -39.46 -19.93
CA SER A 849 43.50 -40.21 -19.17
C SER A 849 43.52 -39.88 -17.67
N ALA A 850 44.70 -39.68 -17.08
CA ALA A 850 44.85 -39.28 -15.68
C ALA A 850 44.36 -37.84 -15.45
N GLU A 851 44.66 -36.91 -16.36
CA GLU A 851 44.19 -35.52 -16.31
C GLU A 851 42.67 -35.42 -16.49
N ARG A 852 42.08 -36.20 -17.39
CA ARG A 852 40.61 -36.29 -17.51
C ARG A 852 39.98 -36.84 -16.23
N ASP A 853 40.62 -37.80 -15.56
CA ASP A 853 40.09 -38.43 -14.35
C ASP A 853 40.33 -37.57 -13.09
N THR A 854 41.33 -36.69 -13.05
CA THR A 854 41.44 -35.64 -12.02
C THR A 854 40.46 -34.50 -12.27
N ALA A 855 40.29 -34.04 -13.51
CA ALA A 855 39.28 -33.05 -13.87
C ALA A 855 37.86 -33.54 -13.55
N ARG A 856 37.57 -34.82 -13.82
CA ARG A 856 36.29 -35.46 -13.45
C ARG A 856 36.07 -35.49 -11.93
N LYS A 857 37.11 -35.77 -11.13
CA LYS A 857 37.03 -35.72 -9.66
C LYS A 857 36.78 -34.30 -9.16
N ALA A 858 37.51 -33.31 -9.66
CA ALA A 858 37.31 -31.90 -9.29
C ALA A 858 35.89 -31.42 -9.64
N LEU A 859 35.35 -31.80 -10.80
CA LEU A 859 33.96 -31.53 -11.16
C LEU A 859 32.96 -32.24 -10.24
N GLN A 860 33.23 -33.51 -9.86
CA GLN A 860 32.36 -34.27 -8.96
C GLN A 860 32.39 -33.72 -7.52
N GLU A 861 33.54 -33.28 -7.04
CA GLU A 861 33.70 -32.55 -5.77
C GLU A 861 32.87 -31.26 -5.82
N VAL A 862 33.05 -30.41 -6.84
CA VAL A 862 32.28 -29.16 -7.04
C VAL A 862 30.77 -29.42 -7.12
N VAL A 863 30.32 -30.49 -7.78
CA VAL A 863 28.90 -30.88 -7.82
C VAL A 863 28.39 -31.22 -6.41
N SER A 864 29.09 -32.05 -5.65
CA SER A 864 28.70 -32.35 -4.26
C SER A 864 28.71 -31.11 -3.35
N ASP A 865 29.61 -30.17 -3.63
CA ASP A 865 29.72 -28.87 -2.96
C ASP A 865 28.56 -27.93 -3.33
N TYR A 866 27.89 -28.12 -4.48
CA TYR A 866 26.64 -27.43 -4.83
C TYR A 866 25.40 -28.17 -4.31
N GLU A 867 25.38 -29.51 -4.33
CA GLU A 867 24.30 -30.33 -3.77
C GLU A 867 24.12 -30.07 -2.27
N THR A 868 25.21 -30.02 -1.50
CA THR A 868 25.18 -29.67 -0.07
C THR A 868 24.69 -28.24 0.18
N LYS A 869 25.11 -27.26 -0.64
CA LYS A 869 24.61 -25.88 -0.56
C LYS A 869 23.13 -25.75 -0.96
N LEU A 870 22.66 -26.55 -1.91
CA LEU A 870 21.25 -26.65 -2.29
C LEU A 870 20.41 -27.29 -1.18
N ALA A 871 20.89 -28.38 -0.56
CA ALA A 871 20.24 -29.01 0.58
C ALA A 871 20.14 -28.05 1.78
N ALA A 872 21.22 -27.32 2.10
CA ALA A 872 21.22 -26.30 3.15
C ALA A 872 20.22 -25.15 2.86
N ARG A 873 20.13 -24.70 1.60
CA ARG A 873 19.11 -23.73 1.16
C ARG A 873 17.68 -24.29 1.28
N GLY A 874 17.46 -25.55 0.95
CA GLY A 874 16.17 -26.23 1.11
C GLY A 874 15.72 -26.30 2.57
N VAL A 875 16.62 -26.65 3.49
CA VAL A 875 16.33 -26.63 4.94
C VAL A 875 16.03 -25.21 5.41
N ALA A 876 16.83 -24.21 5.02
CA ALA A 876 16.59 -22.81 5.38
C ALA A 876 15.26 -22.25 4.83
N LEU A 877 14.81 -22.71 3.66
CA LEU A 877 13.51 -22.36 3.09
C LEU A 877 12.36 -22.98 3.90
N LEU A 878 12.43 -24.27 4.25
CA LEU A 878 11.43 -24.93 5.09
C LEU A 878 11.32 -24.26 6.48
N ASP A 879 12.45 -23.87 7.06
CA ASP A 879 12.54 -23.09 8.30
C ASP A 879 11.84 -21.72 8.17
N ALA A 880 12.01 -21.04 7.03
CA ALA A 880 11.36 -19.75 6.75
C ALA A 880 9.85 -19.91 6.53
N GLU A 881 9.42 -20.90 5.76
CA GLU A 881 8.00 -21.24 5.61
C GLU A 881 7.35 -21.59 6.96
N GLN A 882 8.03 -22.34 7.83
CA GLN A 882 7.56 -22.68 9.17
C GLN A 882 7.33 -21.40 10.00
N ARG A 883 8.28 -20.46 9.98
CA ARG A 883 8.15 -19.17 10.68
C ARG A 883 7.02 -18.31 10.11
N ILE A 884 6.78 -18.37 8.80
CA ILE A 884 5.63 -17.70 8.15
C ILE A 884 4.31 -18.35 8.60
N ARG A 885 4.21 -19.69 8.58
CA ARG A 885 3.04 -20.43 9.09
C ARG A 885 2.75 -20.08 10.57
N ASP A 886 3.77 -20.08 11.43
CA ASP A 886 3.66 -19.67 12.83
C ASP A 886 3.21 -18.22 13.00
N ALA A 887 3.62 -17.31 12.10
CA ALA A 887 3.21 -15.91 12.13
C ALA A 887 1.75 -15.73 11.67
N VAL A 888 1.31 -16.47 10.64
CA VAL A 888 -0.08 -16.50 10.18
C VAL A 888 -0.99 -17.00 11.29
N ILE A 889 -0.67 -18.11 11.94
CA ILE A 889 -1.46 -18.66 13.07
C ILE A 889 -1.56 -17.64 14.22
N LYS A 890 -0.47 -16.94 14.56
CA LYS A 890 -0.49 -15.87 15.59
C LYS A 890 -1.38 -14.69 15.17
N LEU A 891 -1.39 -14.33 13.89
CA LEU A 891 -2.21 -13.26 13.34
C LEU A 891 -3.71 -13.64 13.30
N GLU A 892 -4.02 -14.89 12.98
CA GLU A 892 -5.38 -15.45 13.05
C GLU A 892 -5.90 -15.51 14.49
N VAL A 893 -5.07 -15.94 15.44
CA VAL A 893 -5.39 -15.89 16.87
C VAL A 893 -5.57 -14.45 17.35
N ALA A 894 -4.78 -13.49 16.87
CA ALA A 894 -4.96 -12.07 17.20
C ALA A 894 -6.26 -11.49 16.62
N LYS A 895 -6.62 -11.83 15.37
CA LYS A 895 -7.92 -11.50 14.77
C LYS A 895 -9.09 -12.10 15.56
N GLY A 896 -8.97 -13.35 16.00
CA GLY A 896 -9.97 -14.01 16.84
C GLY A 896 -10.20 -13.30 18.17
N HIS A 897 -9.14 -12.86 18.86
CA HIS A 897 -9.26 -12.05 20.07
C HIS A 897 -9.91 -10.69 19.79
N LEU A 898 -9.50 -9.98 18.73
CA LEU A 898 -10.10 -8.68 18.38
C LEU A 898 -11.60 -8.80 18.05
N ALA A 899 -12.00 -9.85 17.34
CA ALA A 899 -13.42 -10.12 17.06
C ALA A 899 -14.21 -10.47 18.33
N ALA A 900 -13.61 -11.23 19.26
CA ALA A 900 -14.22 -11.53 20.55
C ALA A 900 -14.36 -10.27 21.43
N GLU A 901 -13.34 -9.41 21.49
CA GLU A 901 -13.40 -8.12 22.17
C GLU A 901 -14.47 -7.21 21.54
N GLN A 902 -14.55 -7.11 20.21
CA GLN A 902 -15.59 -6.35 19.51
C GLN A 902 -17.00 -6.82 19.88
N LEU A 903 -17.23 -8.13 19.94
CA LEU A 903 -18.52 -8.71 20.31
C LEU A 903 -18.85 -8.49 21.79
N GLU A 904 -17.85 -8.51 22.69
CA GLU A 904 -18.01 -8.12 24.09
C GLU A 904 -18.35 -6.62 24.24
N TRP A 905 -17.71 -5.73 23.47
CA TRP A 905 -18.03 -4.29 23.46
C TRP A 905 -19.44 -4.03 22.91
N GLN A 906 -19.87 -4.76 21.89
CA GLN A 906 -21.24 -4.70 21.35
C GLN A 906 -22.27 -5.15 22.39
N SER A 907 -22.08 -6.32 23.01
CA SER A 907 -23.00 -6.82 24.04
C SER A 907 -23.09 -5.88 25.25
N ARG A 908 -21.96 -5.29 25.70
CA ARG A 908 -21.94 -4.26 26.75
C ARG A 908 -22.67 -2.97 26.35
N LEU A 909 -22.62 -2.58 25.07
CA LEU A 909 -23.37 -1.43 24.56
C LEU A 909 -24.87 -1.71 24.56
N GLU A 910 -25.29 -2.87 24.04
CA GLU A 910 -26.68 -3.34 24.06
C GLU A 910 -27.25 -3.43 25.48
N GLU A 911 -26.46 -3.93 26.45
CA GLU A 911 -26.84 -4.02 27.86
C GLU A 911 -27.00 -2.63 28.51
N VAL A 912 -26.11 -1.68 28.19
CA VAL A 912 -26.24 -0.27 28.61
C VAL A 912 -27.46 0.39 27.98
N GLU A 913 -27.69 0.22 26.68
CA GLU A 913 -28.88 0.75 26.00
C GLU A 913 -30.17 0.15 26.57
N ALA A 914 -30.21 -1.15 26.86
CA ALA A 914 -31.36 -1.81 27.50
C ALA A 914 -31.63 -1.21 28.89
N SER A 915 -30.58 -0.92 29.67
CA SER A 915 -30.72 -0.23 30.96
C SER A 915 -31.30 1.19 30.82
N TRP A 916 -30.95 1.92 29.75
CA TRP A 916 -31.50 3.25 29.47
C TRP A 916 -32.93 3.19 28.93
N ARG A 917 -33.27 2.22 28.08
CA ARG A 917 -34.65 1.96 27.62
C ARG A 917 -35.57 1.66 28.81
N SER A 918 -35.14 0.78 29.72
CA SER A 918 -35.89 0.47 30.95
C SER A 918 -36.03 1.67 31.90
N ARG A 919 -35.00 2.54 31.99
CA ARG A 919 -35.09 3.81 32.74
C ARG A 919 -36.06 4.80 32.11
N LEU A 920 -36.06 4.92 30.78
CA LEU A 920 -37.03 5.77 30.07
C LEU A 920 -38.46 5.26 30.29
N GLU A 921 -38.70 3.96 30.11
CA GLU A 921 -40.04 3.38 30.27
C GLU A 921 -40.55 3.46 31.73
N THR A 922 -39.68 3.35 32.74
CA THR A 922 -40.06 3.59 34.14
C THR A 922 -40.22 5.07 34.51
N LEU A 923 -39.61 6.00 33.77
CA LEU A 923 -39.89 7.44 33.89
C LEU A 923 -41.17 7.83 33.17
N GLU A 924 -41.43 7.32 31.98
CA GLU A 924 -42.70 7.50 31.26
C GLU A 924 -43.88 6.93 32.05
N GLY A 925 -43.71 5.77 32.68
CA GLY A 925 -44.70 5.19 33.60
C GLY A 925 -45.01 6.17 34.73
N LYS A 926 -43.99 6.66 35.46
CA LYS A 926 -44.17 7.65 36.53
C LYS A 926 -44.85 8.94 36.05
N VAL A 927 -44.48 9.46 34.87
CA VAL A 927 -45.12 10.65 34.30
C VAL A 927 -46.60 10.42 34.00
N LYS A 928 -46.97 9.24 33.45
CA LYS A 928 -48.37 8.84 33.21
C LYS A 928 -49.14 8.55 34.49
N ASP A 929 -48.50 7.95 35.49
CA ASP A 929 -49.15 7.49 36.72
C ASP A 929 -49.31 8.58 37.80
N THR A 930 -48.46 9.63 37.79
CA THR A 930 -48.55 10.74 38.77
C THR A 930 -48.77 12.10 38.13
N VAL A 931 -48.00 12.48 37.10
CA VAL A 931 -48.01 13.86 36.59
C VAL A 931 -49.21 14.11 35.68
N GLU A 932 -49.56 13.16 34.81
CA GLU A 932 -50.71 13.29 33.91
C GLU A 932 -52.07 13.35 34.64
N PRO A 933 -52.39 12.52 35.66
CA PRO A 933 -53.63 12.64 36.41
C PRO A 933 -53.69 13.92 37.25
N ASP A 934 -52.60 14.34 37.91
CA ASP A 934 -52.58 15.57 38.70
C ASP A 934 -52.83 16.80 37.81
N LEU A 935 -52.13 16.94 36.67
CA LEU A 935 -52.38 18.04 35.71
C LEU A 935 -53.80 18.01 35.13
N ARG A 936 -54.36 16.82 34.87
CA ARG A 936 -55.76 16.68 34.44
C ARG A 936 -56.72 17.12 35.53
N GLN A 937 -56.43 16.79 36.79
CA GLN A 937 -57.25 17.17 37.94
C GLN A 937 -57.19 18.69 38.20
N GLU A 938 -56.00 19.29 38.21
CA GLU A 938 -55.83 20.75 38.28
C GLU A 938 -56.54 21.46 37.13
N TYR A 939 -56.40 20.97 35.89
CA TYR A 939 -57.11 21.53 34.74
C TYR A 939 -58.63 21.48 34.91
N THR A 940 -59.20 20.36 35.40
CA THR A 940 -60.64 20.29 35.69
C THR A 940 -61.07 21.15 36.87
N ALA A 941 -60.22 21.36 37.89
CA ALA A 941 -60.50 22.27 38.98
C ALA A 941 -60.59 23.73 38.49
N VAL A 942 -59.59 24.17 37.70
CA VAL A 942 -59.58 25.51 37.07
C VAL A 942 -60.76 25.69 36.10
N LEU A 943 -61.19 24.63 35.40
CA LEU A 943 -62.38 24.67 34.54
C LEU A 943 -63.66 24.87 35.36
N ASN A 944 -63.81 24.14 36.47
CA ASN A 944 -64.95 24.29 37.39
C ASN A 944 -64.96 25.68 38.06
N ASP A 945 -63.80 26.18 38.48
CA ASP A 945 -63.68 27.53 39.06
C ASP A 945 -64.03 28.61 38.04
N TYR A 946 -63.70 28.41 36.75
CA TYR A 946 -64.13 29.28 35.66
C TYR A 946 -65.65 29.20 35.42
N GLU A 947 -66.27 28.01 35.44
CA GLU A 947 -67.73 27.88 35.31
C GLU A 947 -68.47 28.47 36.52
N ASN A 948 -67.96 28.27 37.75
CA ASN A 948 -68.47 28.90 38.96
C ASN A 948 -68.41 30.43 38.85
N LEU A 949 -67.23 31.00 38.58
CA LEU A 949 -67.03 32.44 38.42
C LEU A 949 -67.87 33.02 37.28
N LYS A 950 -68.08 32.27 36.20
CA LYS A 950 -68.99 32.66 35.10
C LYS A 950 -70.44 32.71 35.58
N SER A 951 -70.89 31.73 36.37
CA SER A 951 -72.24 31.73 36.96
C SER A 951 -72.41 32.86 37.98
N GLU A 952 -71.37 33.21 38.74
CA GLU A 952 -71.36 34.39 39.61
C GLU A 952 -71.51 35.67 38.79
N PHE A 953 -70.73 35.86 37.72
CA PHE A 953 -70.88 36.99 36.80
C PHE A 953 -72.27 37.06 36.14
N GLU A 954 -72.85 35.92 35.76
CA GLU A 954 -74.21 35.86 35.23
C GLU A 954 -75.24 36.27 36.30
N SER A 955 -75.06 35.84 37.56
CA SER A 955 -75.92 36.26 38.69
C SER A 955 -75.77 37.75 39.06
N PHE A 956 -74.55 38.30 39.02
CA PHE A 956 -74.32 39.73 39.21
C PHE A 956 -74.95 40.55 38.08
N ARG A 957 -74.90 40.03 36.85
CA ARG A 957 -75.54 40.65 35.68
C ARG A 957 -77.05 40.66 35.82
N GLU A 958 -77.68 39.54 36.19
CA GLU A 958 -79.13 39.50 36.48
C GLU A 958 -79.52 40.44 37.64
N MET A 959 -78.70 40.53 38.68
CA MET A 959 -78.94 41.45 39.81
C MET A 959 -78.82 42.93 39.40
N VAL A 960 -77.88 43.27 38.52
CA VAL A 960 -77.72 44.63 37.96
C VAL A 960 -78.84 44.96 36.97
N ASP A 961 -79.15 44.06 36.03
CA ASP A 961 -80.23 44.23 35.07
C ASP A 961 -81.57 44.42 35.80
N LYS A 962 -81.85 43.63 36.84
CA LYS A 962 -83.03 43.78 37.69
C LYS A 962 -83.03 45.08 38.52
N MET A 963 -81.88 45.50 39.04
CA MET A 963 -81.76 46.79 39.73
C MET A 963 -81.97 47.96 38.77
N ILE A 964 -81.61 47.82 37.49
CA ILE A 964 -81.94 48.77 36.43
C ILE A 964 -83.45 48.74 36.15
N GLU A 965 -84.10 47.57 36.03
CA GLU A 965 -85.56 47.48 35.87
C GLU A 965 -86.33 48.11 37.04
N ASP A 966 -85.92 47.85 38.29
CA ASP A 966 -86.51 48.48 39.49
C ASP A 966 -86.31 50.01 39.47
N LYS A 967 -85.15 50.50 38.99
CA LYS A 967 -84.85 51.94 38.88
C LYS A 967 -85.55 52.61 37.71
N ASP A 968 -85.70 51.96 36.56
CA ASP A 968 -86.49 52.46 35.43
C ASP A 968 -87.99 52.43 35.76
N GLY A 969 -88.45 51.49 36.58
CA GLY A 969 -89.79 51.49 37.17
C GLY A 969 -90.00 52.64 38.17
N GLU A 970 -89.01 52.95 39.01
CA GLU A 970 -89.01 54.11 39.89
C GLU A 970 -88.97 55.43 39.09
N ILE A 971 -88.11 55.54 38.09
CA ILE A 971 -88.04 56.69 37.16
C ILE A 971 -89.35 56.85 36.41
N SER A 972 -89.96 55.77 35.94
CA SER A 972 -91.27 55.81 35.27
C SER A 972 -92.36 56.33 36.20
N ARG A 973 -92.42 55.86 37.45
CA ARG A 973 -93.34 56.43 38.47
C ARG A 973 -93.03 57.88 38.76
N LEU A 974 -91.76 58.26 38.93
CA LEU A 974 -91.36 59.64 39.16
C LEU A 974 -91.67 60.54 37.96
N LEU A 975 -91.70 60.02 36.72
CA LEU A 975 -92.17 60.74 35.53
C LEU A 975 -93.70 60.80 35.45
N GLU A 976 -94.43 59.77 35.84
CA GLU A 976 -95.89 59.81 35.99
C GLU A 976 -96.31 60.83 37.06
N ASP A 977 -95.67 60.80 38.23
CA ASP A 977 -95.85 61.75 39.32
C ASP A 977 -95.37 63.15 38.94
N ASN A 978 -94.26 63.31 38.22
CA ASN A 978 -93.80 64.62 37.73
C ASN A 978 -94.74 65.17 36.65
N THR A 979 -95.29 64.36 35.74
CA THR A 979 -96.32 64.84 34.81
C THR A 979 -97.67 65.08 35.48
N ALA A 980 -98.01 64.37 36.57
CA ALA A 980 -99.19 64.63 37.39
C ALA A 980 -99.02 65.93 38.20
N LEU A 981 -97.84 66.14 38.78
CA LEU A 981 -97.42 67.39 39.40
C LEU A 981 -97.37 68.53 38.39
N GLN A 982 -96.89 68.34 37.16
CA GLN A 982 -96.94 69.37 36.11
C GLN A 982 -98.37 69.69 35.67
N ARG A 983 -99.27 68.70 35.59
CA ARG A 983 -100.71 68.94 35.37
C ARG A 983 -101.33 69.72 36.53
N SER A 984 -100.98 69.35 37.77
CA SER A 984 -101.38 70.07 38.99
C SER A 984 -100.77 71.48 39.04
N LEU A 985 -99.52 71.67 38.61
CA LEU A 985 -98.80 72.93 38.60
C LEU A 985 -99.27 73.83 37.46
N GLN A 986 -99.73 73.29 36.33
CA GLN A 986 -100.41 74.05 35.28
C GLN A 986 -101.78 74.53 35.76
N GLN A 987 -102.55 73.70 36.46
CA GLN A 987 -103.76 74.14 37.16
C GLN A 987 -103.44 75.18 38.25
N GLN A 988 -102.37 75.00 39.01
CA GLN A 988 -101.94 75.93 40.07
C GLN A 988 -101.38 77.24 39.50
N GLN A 989 -100.72 77.23 38.34
CA GLN A 989 -100.24 78.41 37.60
C GLN A 989 -101.40 79.17 36.93
N GLN A 990 -102.48 78.48 36.51
CA GLN A 990 -103.74 79.15 36.17
C GLN A 990 -104.38 79.84 37.38
N TYR A 991 -104.09 79.40 38.61
CA TYR A 991 -104.49 80.06 39.85
C TYR A 991 -103.48 81.08 40.42
N HIS A 992 -102.19 81.01 40.05
CA HIS A 992 -101.09 81.83 40.58
C HIS A 992 -100.53 82.87 39.58
N GLN A 993 -101.30 83.25 38.56
CA GLN A 993 -101.13 84.56 37.91
C GLN A 993 -101.70 85.72 38.76
N GLN A 994 -102.14 85.44 39.98
CA GLN A 994 -102.31 86.39 41.07
C GLN A 994 -101.30 86.07 42.18
N SER A 995 -100.83 87.11 42.90
CA SER A 995 -99.86 87.04 44.02
C SER A 995 -98.40 86.77 43.62
N SER A 996 -97.64 87.86 43.50
CA SER A 996 -96.18 87.90 43.37
C SER A 996 -95.43 87.81 44.71
N ILE A 997 -94.09 87.62 44.65
CA ILE A 997 -93.03 88.00 45.63
C ILE A 997 -92.29 86.84 46.36
N GLN A 998 -90.96 87.03 46.45
CA GLN A 998 -89.95 86.46 47.37
C GLN A 998 -89.18 85.13 47.08
N ARG A 999 -87.86 85.29 47.20
CA ARG A 999 -86.69 84.38 47.28
C ARG A 999 -86.61 83.81 48.71
N PRO A 1000 -86.23 82.53 48.98
CA PRO A 1000 -84.80 82.17 49.06
C PRO A 1000 -84.40 80.70 48.79
N GLU A 1001 -83.08 80.45 48.89
CA GLU A 1001 -82.40 79.16 49.13
C GLU A 1001 -82.79 78.61 50.53
N PRO A 1002 -82.68 77.29 50.87
CA PRO A 1002 -81.43 76.51 50.96
C PRO A 1002 -81.60 75.09 50.32
N THR A 1003 -80.85 74.00 50.57
CA THR A 1003 -79.83 73.61 51.59
C THR A 1003 -78.90 72.51 51.05
N VAL A 1004 -77.75 72.27 51.69
CA VAL A 1004 -76.96 71.02 51.57
C VAL A 1004 -77.42 70.01 52.62
N GLN A 1005 -77.39 68.71 52.32
CA GLN A 1005 -77.44 67.63 53.32
C GLN A 1005 -76.27 66.66 53.12
N ALA A 1006 -75.82 66.06 54.23
CA ALA A 1006 -74.61 65.23 54.27
C ALA A 1006 -74.87 63.78 53.83
N LEU A 1007 -73.81 63.07 53.44
CA LEU A 1007 -73.78 61.62 53.28
C LEU A 1007 -72.99 61.01 54.45
N ASP A 1008 -73.41 59.82 54.89
CA ASP A 1008 -72.90 59.20 56.11
C ASP A 1008 -71.54 58.51 55.91
N ALA A 1009 -70.77 58.43 57.01
CA ALA A 1009 -69.39 57.93 57.01
C ALA A 1009 -69.23 56.43 56.67
N SER A 1010 -70.32 55.70 56.43
CA SER A 1010 -70.30 54.27 56.06
C SER A 1010 -69.95 54.06 54.59
N ASP A 1011 -70.48 54.90 53.68
CA ASP A 1011 -70.34 54.68 52.23
C ASP A 1011 -68.92 54.99 51.74
N ALA A 1012 -68.26 55.96 52.37
CA ALA A 1012 -66.86 56.29 52.10
C ALA A 1012 -65.92 55.09 52.34
N ALA A 1013 -66.16 54.31 53.40
CA ALA A 1013 -65.34 53.13 53.70
C ALA A 1013 -65.53 52.01 52.66
N SER A 1014 -66.76 51.83 52.14
CA SER A 1014 -67.04 50.86 51.08
C SER A 1014 -66.38 51.25 49.76
N MET A 1015 -66.44 52.54 49.37
CA MET A 1015 -65.74 53.03 48.17
C MET A 1015 -64.21 52.90 48.28
N VAL A 1016 -63.62 53.17 49.44
CA VAL A 1016 -62.18 53.00 49.66
C VAL A 1016 -61.76 51.53 49.52
N ALA A 1017 -62.48 50.60 50.16
CA ALA A 1017 -62.16 49.16 50.04
C ALA A 1017 -62.28 48.63 48.60
N LEU A 1018 -63.27 49.10 47.83
CA LEU A 1018 -63.40 48.77 46.40
C LEU A 1018 -62.26 49.36 45.57
N ALA A 1019 -61.87 50.61 45.83
CA ALA A 1019 -60.75 51.26 45.16
C ALA A 1019 -59.41 50.55 45.48
N GLU A 1020 -59.16 50.19 46.74
CA GLU A 1020 -57.98 49.43 47.15
C GLU A 1020 -57.89 48.06 46.45
N HIS A 1021 -59.00 47.32 46.39
CA HIS A 1021 -59.03 46.04 45.69
C HIS A 1021 -58.76 46.20 44.18
N GLN A 1022 -59.33 47.22 43.55
CA GLN A 1022 -59.11 47.48 42.12
C GLN A 1022 -57.68 47.97 41.83
N ILE A 1023 -57.08 48.75 42.73
CA ILE A 1023 -55.65 49.14 42.68
C ILE A 1023 -54.77 47.88 42.78
N LEU A 1024 -55.06 46.95 43.70
CA LEU A 1024 -54.30 45.70 43.84
C LEU A 1024 -54.39 44.80 42.59
N VAL A 1025 -55.56 44.70 41.95
CA VAL A 1025 -55.73 43.95 40.70
C VAL A 1025 -54.95 44.60 39.55
N LEU A 1026 -55.01 45.93 39.42
CA LEU A 1026 -54.26 46.66 38.39
C LEU A 1026 -52.74 46.56 38.62
N ALA A 1027 -52.27 46.70 39.86
CA ALA A 1027 -50.87 46.53 40.23
C ALA A 1027 -50.36 45.11 39.92
N ARG A 1028 -51.16 44.07 40.19
CA ARG A 1028 -50.81 42.68 39.85
C ARG A 1028 -50.70 42.47 38.34
N GLN A 1029 -51.65 43.00 37.55
CA GLN A 1029 -51.57 42.93 36.09
C GLN A 1029 -50.40 43.74 35.53
N GLN A 1030 -50.05 44.86 36.15
CA GLN A 1030 -48.91 45.67 35.73
C GLN A 1030 -47.58 44.95 36.03
N ALA A 1031 -47.42 44.36 37.21
CA ALA A 1031 -46.28 43.51 37.54
C ALA A 1031 -46.11 42.35 36.55
N GLN A 1032 -47.20 41.66 36.18
CA GLN A 1032 -47.15 40.57 35.18
C GLN A 1032 -46.69 41.07 33.80
N ARG A 1033 -47.19 42.22 33.33
CA ARG A 1033 -46.74 42.83 32.06
C ARG A 1033 -45.28 43.30 32.15
N GLU A 1034 -44.84 43.81 33.30
CA GLU A 1034 -43.45 44.23 33.52
C GLU A 1034 -42.48 43.04 33.59
N ASP A 1035 -42.92 41.89 34.12
CA ASP A 1035 -42.18 40.61 34.06
C ASP A 1035 -42.10 40.07 32.62
N GLU A 1036 -43.21 40.02 31.88
CA GLU A 1036 -43.24 39.62 30.46
C GLU A 1036 -42.33 40.50 29.60
N VAL A 1037 -42.43 41.83 29.76
CA VAL A 1037 -41.56 42.80 29.09
C VAL A 1037 -40.10 42.63 29.51
N SER A 1038 -39.83 42.27 30.78
CA SER A 1038 -38.47 41.99 31.25
C SER A 1038 -37.90 40.68 30.68
N GLN A 1039 -38.71 39.64 30.52
CA GLN A 1039 -38.33 38.40 29.83
C GLN A 1039 -38.03 38.67 28.35
N CYS A 1040 -38.90 39.41 27.66
CA CYS A 1040 -38.68 39.83 26.28
C CYS A 1040 -37.40 40.67 26.12
N ARG A 1041 -37.14 41.62 27.03
CA ARG A 1041 -35.89 42.42 27.04
C ARG A 1041 -34.65 41.54 27.19
N ARG A 1042 -34.64 40.58 28.13
CA ARG A 1042 -33.52 39.63 28.30
C ARG A 1042 -33.30 38.77 27.05
N HIS A 1043 -34.37 38.31 26.40
CA HIS A 1043 -34.26 37.53 25.17
C HIS A 1043 -33.73 38.36 24.00
N ILE A 1044 -34.18 39.62 23.86
CA ILE A 1044 -33.63 40.57 22.89
C ILE A 1044 -32.15 40.84 23.15
N GLN A 1045 -31.73 41.00 24.40
CA GLN A 1045 -30.32 41.18 24.76
C GLN A 1045 -29.46 39.97 24.39
N ALA A 1046 -29.90 38.75 24.74
CA ALA A 1046 -29.19 37.52 24.36
C ALA A 1046 -29.07 37.36 22.84
N LEU A 1047 -30.11 37.68 22.06
CA LEU A 1047 -30.05 37.68 20.60
C LEU A 1047 -29.16 38.81 20.03
N GLN A 1048 -29.05 39.95 20.71
CA GLN A 1048 -28.11 41.02 20.33
C GLN A 1048 -26.65 40.64 20.62
N GLU A 1049 -26.40 39.90 21.70
CA GLU A 1049 -25.10 39.32 22.05
C GLU A 1049 -24.71 38.24 21.02
N GLU A 1050 -25.60 37.30 20.70
CA GLU A 1050 -25.39 36.28 19.65
C GLU A 1050 -25.12 36.90 18.27
N ILE A 1051 -25.86 37.95 17.88
CA ILE A 1051 -25.61 38.68 16.63
C ILE A 1051 -24.24 39.40 16.66
N ALA A 1052 -23.83 39.96 17.79
CA ALA A 1052 -22.54 40.63 17.92
C ALA A 1052 -21.37 39.64 17.83
N GLU A 1053 -21.50 38.46 18.44
CA GLU A 1053 -20.53 37.36 18.32
C GLU A 1053 -20.43 36.86 16.87
N LEU A 1054 -21.57 36.58 16.22
CA LEU A 1054 -21.61 36.17 14.80
C LEU A 1054 -21.05 37.25 13.85
N GLU A 1055 -21.29 38.54 14.13
CA GLU A 1055 -20.64 39.64 13.39
C GLU A 1055 -19.12 39.66 13.61
N GLN A 1056 -18.64 39.38 14.82
CA GLN A 1056 -17.20 39.30 15.12
C GLN A 1056 -16.55 38.10 14.42
N GLU A 1057 -17.17 36.92 14.45
CA GLU A 1057 -16.71 35.73 13.72
C GLU A 1057 -16.69 35.98 12.20
N ASN A 1058 -17.73 36.59 11.63
CA ASN A 1058 -17.81 36.87 10.21
C ASN A 1058 -16.77 37.92 9.76
N ARG A 1059 -16.48 38.94 10.60
CA ARG A 1059 -15.36 39.87 10.39
C ARG A 1059 -14.00 39.15 10.43
N LEU A 1060 -13.80 38.21 11.37
CA LEU A 1060 -12.58 37.42 11.48
C LEU A 1060 -12.39 36.47 10.29
N HIS A 1061 -13.45 35.78 9.86
CA HIS A 1061 -13.43 34.96 8.66
C HIS A 1061 -13.18 35.79 7.39
N SER A 1062 -13.74 37.00 7.29
CA SER A 1062 -13.44 37.93 6.19
C SER A 1062 -11.96 38.36 6.18
N GLN A 1063 -11.34 38.55 7.35
CA GLN A 1063 -9.90 38.82 7.44
C GLN A 1063 -9.06 37.60 7.04
N GLN A 1064 -9.40 36.40 7.53
CA GLN A 1064 -8.75 35.15 7.15
C GLN A 1064 -8.86 34.87 5.65
N GLU A 1065 -10.04 35.06 5.05
CA GLU A 1065 -10.27 34.85 3.62
C GLU A 1065 -9.46 35.85 2.77
N ASN A 1066 -9.33 37.10 3.21
CA ASN A 1066 -8.49 38.09 2.52
C ASN A 1066 -6.99 37.74 2.62
N LEU A 1067 -6.49 37.33 3.80
CA LEU A 1067 -5.11 36.87 3.98
C LEU A 1067 -4.82 35.63 3.11
N LEU A 1068 -5.75 34.67 3.04
CA LEU A 1068 -5.61 33.48 2.18
C LEU A 1068 -5.67 33.86 0.68
N LYS A 1069 -6.53 34.80 0.28
CA LYS A 1069 -6.57 35.34 -1.09
C LYS A 1069 -5.26 36.04 -1.47
N GLU A 1070 -4.65 36.78 -0.53
CA GLU A 1070 -3.35 37.41 -0.74
C GLU A 1070 -2.22 36.38 -0.84
N GLU A 1071 -2.21 35.35 0.01
CA GLU A 1071 -1.18 34.32 -0.07
C GLU A 1071 -1.32 33.40 -1.29
N VAL A 1072 -2.55 33.08 -1.73
CA VAL A 1072 -2.79 32.44 -3.04
C VAL A 1072 -2.25 33.32 -4.18
N ARG A 1073 -2.47 34.64 -4.13
CA ARG A 1073 -1.86 35.57 -5.10
C ARG A 1073 -0.33 35.62 -4.99
N ASN A 1074 0.25 35.51 -3.80
CA ASN A 1074 1.71 35.46 -3.61
C ASN A 1074 2.32 34.20 -4.23
N LEU A 1075 1.69 33.04 -4.01
CA LEU A 1075 2.07 31.75 -4.58
C LEU A 1075 1.88 31.73 -6.10
N GLU A 1076 0.77 32.26 -6.63
CA GLU A 1076 0.59 32.47 -8.06
C GLU A 1076 1.69 33.36 -8.67
N ARG A 1077 2.03 34.47 -8.01
CA ARG A 1077 3.11 35.36 -8.44
C ARG A 1077 4.48 34.68 -8.35
N ALA A 1078 4.71 33.78 -7.39
CA ALA A 1078 5.93 32.98 -7.28
C ALA A 1078 6.03 31.98 -8.45
N HIS A 1079 5.02 31.13 -8.62
CA HIS A 1079 5.00 30.12 -9.69
C HIS A 1079 5.16 30.72 -11.10
N LYS A 1080 4.57 31.90 -11.34
CA LYS A 1080 4.73 32.63 -12.62
C LYS A 1080 6.12 33.23 -12.82
N ARG A 1081 6.92 33.47 -11.75
CA ARG A 1081 8.33 33.90 -11.84
C ARG A 1081 9.27 32.73 -12.16
N ASP A 1082 8.97 31.52 -11.69
CA ASP A 1082 9.80 30.32 -11.91
C ASP A 1082 9.91 29.93 -13.40
N GLY A 1083 8.92 30.30 -14.22
CA GLY A 1083 8.89 30.05 -15.66
C GLY A 1083 9.56 31.12 -16.55
N VAL A 1084 10.23 32.13 -15.97
CA VAL A 1084 10.80 33.26 -16.73
C VAL A 1084 12.24 32.97 -17.16
N ASP A 1085 12.54 33.15 -18.45
CA ASP A 1085 13.93 33.15 -18.92
C ASP A 1085 14.68 34.38 -18.37
N MET A 1086 15.57 34.12 -17.43
CA MET A 1086 16.45 35.11 -16.81
C MET A 1086 17.41 35.75 -17.82
N THR A 1087 17.67 35.12 -18.97
CA THR A 1087 18.47 35.68 -20.07
C THR A 1087 17.70 36.80 -20.77
N TYR A 1088 16.44 36.55 -21.13
CA TYR A 1088 15.53 37.56 -21.69
C TYR A 1088 15.28 38.71 -20.72
N LEU A 1089 15.01 38.42 -19.43
CA LEU A 1089 14.83 39.44 -18.40
C LEU A 1089 16.10 40.29 -18.23
N LYS A 1090 17.29 39.67 -18.16
CA LYS A 1090 18.59 40.37 -18.13
C LYS A 1090 18.76 41.32 -19.32
N ASN A 1091 18.38 40.90 -20.52
CA ASN A 1091 18.49 41.73 -21.72
C ASN A 1091 17.51 42.92 -21.71
N ILE A 1092 16.32 42.77 -21.11
CA ILE A 1092 15.38 43.88 -20.89
C ILE A 1092 15.92 44.86 -19.84
N ILE A 1093 16.46 44.35 -18.71
CA ILE A 1093 17.03 45.19 -17.65
C ILE A 1093 18.29 45.93 -18.15
N LEU A 1094 19.12 45.31 -18.99
CA LEU A 1094 20.21 45.99 -19.68
C LEU A 1094 19.69 47.14 -20.55
N LYS A 1095 18.71 46.89 -21.43
CA LYS A 1095 18.10 47.95 -22.24
C LYS A 1095 17.47 49.07 -21.41
N LEU A 1096 16.80 48.74 -20.31
CA LEU A 1096 16.22 49.72 -19.38
C LEU A 1096 17.29 50.66 -18.80
N ILE A 1097 18.47 50.14 -18.47
CA ILE A 1097 19.62 50.91 -17.95
C ILE A 1097 20.36 51.66 -19.08
N GLU A 1098 20.49 51.07 -20.26
CA GLU A 1098 21.20 51.64 -21.42
C GLU A 1098 20.42 52.78 -22.12
N THR A 1099 19.08 52.69 -22.16
CA THR A 1099 18.21 53.64 -22.89
C THR A 1099 17.46 54.63 -22.00
N GLY A 1100 17.16 54.25 -20.74
CA GLY A 1100 16.30 55.02 -19.86
C GLY A 1100 14.81 55.01 -20.23
N GLU A 1101 14.36 54.14 -21.16
CA GLU A 1101 12.97 54.00 -21.62
C GLU A 1101 12.06 53.30 -20.58
N VAL A 1102 11.97 53.87 -19.37
CA VAL A 1102 11.25 53.29 -18.24
C VAL A 1102 9.77 53.09 -18.57
N GLU A 1103 9.08 54.07 -19.17
CA GLU A 1103 7.65 53.95 -19.51
C GLU A 1103 7.34 52.76 -20.44
N ALA A 1104 8.26 52.42 -21.36
CA ALA A 1104 8.07 51.34 -22.32
C ALA A 1104 8.49 49.96 -21.77
N LEU A 1105 9.54 49.91 -20.96
CA LEU A 1105 10.14 48.65 -20.50
C LEU A 1105 9.69 48.24 -19.09
N LEU A 1106 9.29 49.17 -18.22
CA LEU A 1106 8.76 48.87 -16.88
C LEU A 1106 7.49 47.99 -16.92
N PRO A 1107 6.51 48.19 -17.83
CA PRO A 1107 5.38 47.27 -17.95
C PRO A 1107 5.79 45.84 -18.30
N VAL A 1108 6.85 45.67 -19.12
CA VAL A 1108 7.38 44.35 -19.49
C VAL A 1108 8.11 43.70 -18.31
N VAL A 1109 8.94 44.45 -17.59
CA VAL A 1109 9.60 43.97 -16.36
C VAL A 1109 8.56 43.61 -15.29
N ALA A 1110 7.54 44.44 -15.10
CA ALA A 1110 6.45 44.19 -14.15
C ALA A 1110 5.61 42.96 -14.52
N MET A 1111 5.39 42.70 -15.82
CA MET A 1111 4.72 41.49 -16.29
C MET A 1111 5.57 40.23 -16.06
N LEU A 1112 6.87 40.28 -16.34
CA LEU A 1112 7.78 39.14 -16.14
C LEU A 1112 7.99 38.83 -14.64
N LEU A 1113 8.28 39.86 -13.83
CA LEU A 1113 8.49 39.71 -12.38
C LEU A 1113 7.19 39.70 -11.56
N GLN A 1114 6.03 39.80 -12.21
CA GLN A 1114 4.70 39.77 -11.60
C GLN A 1114 4.54 40.79 -10.45
N PHE A 1115 4.86 42.06 -10.73
CA PHE A 1115 4.72 43.13 -9.73
C PHE A 1115 3.25 43.29 -9.30
N SER A 1116 3.04 43.55 -8.00
CA SER A 1116 1.74 43.97 -7.49
C SER A 1116 1.35 45.35 -8.05
N PRO A 1117 0.05 45.72 -8.05
CA PRO A 1117 -0.38 47.07 -8.43
C PRO A 1117 0.28 48.18 -7.61
N GLU A 1118 0.73 47.89 -6.39
CA GLU A 1118 1.44 48.83 -5.52
C GLU A 1118 2.94 48.91 -5.81
N GLU A 1119 3.57 47.79 -6.17
CA GLU A 1119 4.97 47.74 -6.64
C GLU A 1119 5.08 48.50 -7.96
N LEU A 1120 4.15 48.25 -8.89
CA LEU A 1120 4.06 48.93 -10.18
C LEU A 1120 3.80 50.44 -10.02
N LYS A 1121 2.90 50.85 -9.11
CA LYS A 1121 2.71 52.26 -8.71
C LYS A 1121 3.99 52.86 -8.14
N ARG A 1122 4.60 52.25 -7.11
CA ARG A 1122 5.85 52.74 -6.49
C ARG A 1122 6.97 52.95 -7.51
N CYS A 1123 7.08 52.12 -8.54
CA CYS A 1123 8.05 52.32 -9.63
C CYS A 1123 7.70 53.52 -10.53
N HIS A 1124 6.42 53.75 -10.86
CA HIS A 1124 6.00 54.95 -11.59
C HIS A 1124 6.15 56.21 -10.72
N ASP A 1125 5.74 56.17 -9.46
CA ASP A 1125 5.81 57.31 -8.53
C ASP A 1125 7.28 57.73 -8.30
N THR A 1126 8.21 56.79 -8.15
CA THR A 1126 9.65 57.09 -8.01
C THR A 1126 10.27 57.60 -9.31
N TYR A 1127 9.89 57.07 -10.48
CA TYR A 1127 10.32 57.60 -11.78
C TYR A 1127 9.78 59.02 -12.02
N ASN A 1128 8.48 59.24 -11.83
CA ASN A 1128 7.83 60.53 -12.00
C ASN A 1128 8.46 61.59 -11.07
N ASN A 1129 8.68 61.27 -9.80
CA ASN A 1129 9.37 62.17 -8.87
C ASN A 1129 10.83 62.46 -9.26
N ALA A 1130 11.54 61.49 -9.86
CA ALA A 1130 12.88 61.73 -10.41
C ALA A 1130 12.85 62.65 -11.64
N THR A 1131 11.91 62.47 -12.57
CA THR A 1131 11.75 63.35 -13.75
C THR A 1131 11.26 64.76 -13.41
N MET A 1132 10.52 64.94 -12.32
CA MET A 1132 10.10 66.25 -11.81
C MET A 1132 11.22 66.99 -11.06
N SER A 1133 12.29 66.31 -10.65
CA SER A 1133 13.42 66.88 -9.91
C SER A 1133 14.58 67.30 -10.84
N ASP A 1134 14.30 68.20 -11.78
CA ASP A 1134 15.24 68.63 -12.81
C ASP A 1134 16.44 69.43 -12.24
N LYS A 1135 17.54 68.73 -11.93
CA LYS A 1135 18.85 69.32 -11.63
C LYS A 1135 20.00 68.32 -11.84
N PRO A 1136 21.09 68.69 -12.54
CA PRO A 1136 22.20 67.80 -12.83
C PRO A 1136 23.15 67.61 -11.64
N LEU A 1137 24.03 66.60 -11.73
CA LEU A 1137 25.07 66.34 -10.74
C LEU A 1137 26.00 67.56 -10.57
N SER A 1138 26.12 68.08 -9.34
CA SER A 1138 27.22 68.97 -8.96
C SER A 1138 27.59 68.82 -7.49
N ILE A 1139 28.81 68.37 -7.23
CA ILE A 1139 29.56 68.55 -5.98
C ILE A 1139 29.95 70.05 -5.93
N PRO A 1140 29.70 70.82 -4.85
CA PRO A 1140 30.69 70.90 -3.76
C PRO A 1140 30.18 71.36 -2.35
N ALA A 1141 31.16 71.44 -1.43
CA ALA A 1141 31.26 72.40 -0.32
C ALA A 1141 30.25 72.35 0.85
N VAL A 1142 30.55 71.42 1.76
CA VAL A 1142 30.62 71.61 3.23
C VAL A 1142 30.48 73.07 3.74
N VAL A 1143 29.51 73.29 4.66
CA VAL A 1143 29.73 74.01 5.93
C VAL A 1143 28.94 73.30 7.06
N GLU A 1144 29.70 72.68 7.97
CA GLU A 1144 29.44 72.36 9.40
C GLU A 1144 28.33 71.37 9.89
N THR A 1145 28.82 70.43 10.72
CA THR A 1145 28.21 69.72 11.88
C THR A 1145 27.07 68.66 11.73
N PRO A 1146 27.41 67.43 11.29
CA PRO A 1146 26.68 66.16 11.56
C PRO A 1146 27.20 65.52 12.91
N PRO A 1147 26.96 64.22 13.29
CA PRO A 1147 26.22 63.11 12.65
C PRO A 1147 25.19 62.39 13.59
N SER A 1148 24.31 61.48 13.13
CA SER A 1148 24.66 60.08 12.82
C SER A 1148 23.59 59.27 12.05
N THR A 1149 23.96 58.84 10.84
CA THR A 1149 23.63 57.57 10.13
C THR A 1149 22.18 57.04 10.06
N PRO A 1150 21.68 56.90 8.82
CA PRO A 1150 21.21 55.64 8.24
C PRO A 1150 22.34 54.96 7.44
N SER A 1151 22.45 53.63 7.48
CA SER A 1151 23.52 52.87 6.80
C SER A 1151 23.03 52.12 5.55
N SER A 1152 23.79 52.20 4.45
CA SER A 1152 23.47 51.52 3.19
C SER A 1152 23.89 50.05 3.19
N PHE A 1153 23.06 49.18 2.61
CA PHE A 1153 23.22 47.72 2.65
C PHE A 1153 24.48 47.17 1.95
N PHE A 1154 25.03 47.87 0.97
CA PHE A 1154 26.11 47.34 0.10
C PHE A 1154 27.51 47.30 0.74
N SER A 1155 27.76 47.99 1.85
CA SER A 1155 29.10 48.06 2.46
C SER A 1155 29.46 46.86 3.36
N ARG A 1156 28.64 45.79 3.39
CA ARG A 1156 28.72 44.72 4.40
C ARG A 1156 29.27 43.37 3.90
N LEU A 1157 29.74 43.30 2.64
CA LEU A 1157 30.20 42.06 1.99
C LEU A 1157 31.72 42.00 1.70
N THR A 1158 32.51 42.92 2.24
CA THR A 1158 33.98 42.91 2.14
C THR A 1158 34.64 42.99 3.51
N ASN A 1159 34.61 41.89 4.27
CA ASN A 1159 35.56 41.56 5.34
C ASN A 1159 35.29 40.15 5.89
N PHE A 1160 35.81 39.13 5.19
CA PHE A 1160 36.22 37.87 5.81
C PHE A 1160 37.49 37.39 5.10
N SER A 1161 38.56 37.29 5.89
CA SER A 1161 39.83 36.60 5.63
C SER A 1161 40.25 35.92 6.92
#